data_AF-A0A8H7L2A6-F1
#
_entry.id   AF-A0A8H7L2A6-F1
#
_cell.length_a   1.000
_cell.length_b   1.000
_cell.length_c   1.000
_cell.angle_alpha   90.00
_cell.angle_beta   90.00
_cell.angle_gamma   90.00
#
_symmetry.space_group_name_H-M   'P 1'
#
loop_
_entity.id
_entity.type
_entity.pdbx_description
1 polymer ?
#
loop_
_entity_poly.entity_id
_entity_poly.type
_entity_poly.pdbx_seq_one_letter_code
_entity_poly.pdbx_strand_id
1 'polypeptide(L)'
;MSTFTFMRLFALLYTFVSIRSIAAAPVAPTVETRHSLSKRPSTFVASAPHFTIYNDKWLTLPSAEELTGYNVFALSFWLLSGPADQAINWAQLTSDQKSSIKSAYNAAGISLIVSAFGSTDEPTTSGADPTATAQSLASWVIAQGLDGVDVDYEDDAAFDKGDGSAEQWLITFTTALRTALPTGQYIISHAPQAPWFAPVPSWGGGGYLLVDQKVGSSIDFYNVQFYNQGASEYTDCTSLLTASSSAWPQTALFQIIASGVAADKLLIGKPGTSADASNGYMDTTTLASCVAQAARQSWSGGVMVWQFPDAGSPWIEAVRGTTFPLSGGASAPAPTSSSTIVRTSTRAPASTSATPTSVRTSTRAPASTSVAPTSTTSTAAASGTPSPNGCNGVAAWTAADAYNGGAKVTFSGHLWIAAWWTEDDSPGDGSGVWTDGADPRLALLSDDLFTGKRVLDVGCNEGWVTCEIAQSWGASHVLGVDIDEVLIRGAWRRRRVAWSLQAPEDIPTVSEGRPSKRARLESSAVPNYFPASFEHTYGPVSIPPYENTRKHIFPHNVSFRTADWVHEDVPEDQSGYDVVIAFSISKWIHLNGGDDAIAHFFRRVYDVLAVRGVFVLETQPWDTYAKARKMDKACVFLLRLSNAFVDAPGQTLQENAKSLKLRPSDFEGILKDIGFGSAQKLGTTGEGLVPSNEPVKPAHFDIERVIRPNILALHPYRCARDDYQSGILLDANENALGHSIPSSSVLPSTVPELDATLNLNLHRYPDPSHDEIKSRLASLASIPDSKHVFLGVGSDEVIDLLMRVCVAPGGKEKILITPPTYGMYAVTAQVNDVGLVKVPLELTGDAGEGGERGRFSVRVDEVKRSIDADPSIKLIFLCSPGNPTGTLIPLSTIREILDYENFKGIVIVDEAYIDFSRPGSSATSLVADYANLCVMQTLSKSYGLAAIRLGVAFAQPPLIQVLTNTKAPYNISTPTAHLAMAALTPPAVALMQSKIRNLLASRAALTLSLAASPFPELGVGKPIGLPDANFIVVPILNKLSRQPDNERAHMVYQTLAETMGVVVRFRGKELGCEGCLRITIGTEEETKTVLAKLEEVLGR
;
A
#
# COMPACT_ATOMS: atom_id res chain seq x y z
N MET A 1 33.06 -72.32 28.93
CA MET A 1 33.15 -72.57 30.38
C MET A 1 33.69 -71.31 31.03
N SER A 2 32.86 -70.63 31.81
CA SER A 2 33.26 -69.58 32.76
C SER A 2 32.35 -69.78 33.98
N THR A 3 32.74 -70.42 35.09
CA THR A 3 34.09 -70.47 35.70
C THR A 3 34.64 -69.04 35.80
N PHE A 4 34.24 -68.25 36.80
CA PHE A 4 33.67 -68.66 38.11
C PHE A 4 32.61 -67.68 38.68
N THR A 5 31.71 -67.17 37.83
CA THR A 5 31.15 -65.81 38.05
C THR A 5 29.64 -65.75 38.33
N PHE A 6 29.27 -65.43 39.60
CA PHE A 6 28.15 -64.61 40.12
C PHE A 6 26.90 -64.37 39.22
N MET A 7 25.62 -64.69 39.55
CA MET A 7 24.81 -64.65 40.81
C MET A 7 24.55 -63.20 41.31
N ARG A 8 23.36 -62.69 41.69
CA ARG A 8 22.02 -63.20 42.18
C ARG A 8 20.84 -62.36 41.61
N LEU A 9 19.62 -62.88 41.30
CA LEU A 9 18.41 -63.18 42.16
C LEU A 9 17.86 -61.97 42.98
N PHE A 10 16.55 -61.65 43.10
CA PHE A 10 15.24 -62.23 42.65
C PHE A 10 14.15 -61.07 42.57
N ALA A 11 12.80 -61.13 42.62
CA ALA A 11 11.70 -62.07 43.01
C ALA A 11 10.31 -61.68 42.37
N LEU A 12 9.16 -62.18 42.88
CA LEU A 12 7.74 -61.89 42.53
C LEU A 12 6.81 -61.91 43.79
N LEU A 13 5.49 -61.59 43.70
CA LEU A 13 4.32 -62.47 44.06
C LEU A 13 2.91 -61.77 44.22
N TYR A 14 1.85 -62.41 43.67
CA TYR A 14 0.43 -62.66 44.14
C TYR A 14 -0.52 -61.46 44.47
N THR A 15 -1.83 -61.31 44.14
CA THR A 15 -3.06 -62.11 43.77
C THR A 15 -4.05 -62.47 44.89
N PHE A 16 -5.34 -62.07 44.79
CA PHE A 16 -6.57 -62.91 45.02
C PHE A 16 -7.90 -62.17 44.65
N VAL A 17 -9.05 -62.88 44.58
CA VAL A 17 -10.37 -62.43 44.05
C VAL A 17 -11.58 -63.01 44.82
N SER A 18 -12.71 -62.27 44.92
CA SER A 18 -14.11 -62.77 45.13
C SER A 18 -15.16 -61.67 44.83
N ILE A 19 -16.06 -61.81 43.82
CA ILE A 19 -17.45 -62.36 43.87
C ILE A 19 -18.44 -61.43 44.64
N ARG A 20 -19.50 -60.81 44.05
CA ARG A 20 -20.67 -61.40 43.33
C ARG A 20 -21.48 -60.38 42.46
N SER A 21 -22.46 -60.86 41.68
CA SER A 21 -23.36 -60.16 40.71
C SER A 21 -24.41 -59.19 41.33
N ILE A 22 -25.26 -58.38 40.66
CA ILE A 22 -26.03 -58.47 39.37
C ILE A 22 -26.14 -57.06 38.69
N ALA A 23 -26.54 -57.00 37.40
CA ALA A 23 -26.53 -55.79 36.55
C ALA A 23 -27.82 -54.94 36.50
N ALA A 24 -27.66 -53.63 36.26
CA ALA A 24 -28.54 -52.76 35.45
C ALA A 24 -27.81 -51.43 35.10
N ALA A 25 -28.17 -50.78 34.00
CA ALA A 25 -27.76 -49.40 33.65
C ALA A 25 -28.99 -48.47 33.71
N PRO A 26 -28.84 -47.13 33.83
CA PRO A 26 -28.66 -46.33 32.61
C PRO A 26 -27.80 -45.05 32.71
N VAL A 27 -27.23 -44.67 31.56
CA VAL A 27 -26.99 -43.30 31.02
C VAL A 27 -26.27 -42.23 31.90
N ALA A 28 -25.17 -41.69 31.36
CA ALA A 28 -24.49 -40.48 31.82
C ALA A 28 -24.95 -39.21 31.07
N PRO A 29 -24.66 -38.01 31.57
CA PRO A 29 -23.69 -37.16 30.85
C PRO A 29 -22.31 -37.05 31.52
N THR A 30 -21.33 -36.57 30.76
CA THR A 30 -19.91 -36.47 31.14
C THR A 30 -19.62 -35.36 32.16
N VAL A 31 -18.66 -35.63 33.05
CA VAL A 31 -18.19 -34.72 34.10
C VAL A 31 -17.25 -33.64 33.55
N GLU A 32 -17.38 -32.41 34.07
CA GLU A 32 -16.48 -31.28 33.81
C GLU A 32 -15.03 -31.61 34.19
N THR A 33 -14.09 -31.41 33.27
CA THR A 33 -12.66 -31.43 33.59
C THR A 33 -12.27 -30.08 34.17
N ARG A 34 -12.17 -30.00 35.51
CA ARG A 34 -11.64 -28.82 36.21
C ARG A 34 -10.24 -28.48 35.69
N HIS A 35 -10.11 -27.38 34.95
CA HIS A 35 -8.80 -26.78 34.69
C HIS A 35 -8.15 -26.36 36.00
N SER A 36 -7.09 -27.05 36.40
CA SER A 36 -6.22 -26.56 37.47
C SER A 36 -5.45 -25.35 36.96
N LEU A 37 -5.63 -24.20 37.59
CA LEU A 37 -4.84 -23.00 37.33
C LEU A 37 -3.38 -23.27 37.69
N SER A 38 -2.57 -23.60 36.69
CA SER A 38 -1.11 -23.59 36.82
C SER A 38 -0.68 -22.17 37.16
N LYS A 39 -0.02 -21.95 38.30
CA LYS A 39 0.50 -20.64 38.66
C LYS A 39 1.40 -20.12 37.54
N ARG A 40 0.98 -19.02 36.89
CA ARG A 40 1.83 -18.27 35.97
C ARG A 40 3.10 -17.87 36.75
N PRO A 41 4.31 -18.00 36.20
CA PRO A 41 5.46 -17.33 36.79
C PRO A 41 5.15 -15.83 36.88
N SER A 42 5.59 -15.17 37.94
CA SER A 42 5.34 -13.74 38.16
C SER A 42 5.86 -12.94 36.96
N THR A 43 4.98 -12.21 36.30
CA THR A 43 5.37 -11.23 35.29
C THR A 43 6.24 -10.16 35.96
N PHE A 44 7.28 -9.71 35.28
CA PHE A 44 8.20 -8.73 35.83
C PHE A 44 7.59 -7.33 35.68
N VAL A 45 6.58 -7.03 36.50
CA VAL A 45 6.04 -5.66 36.63
C VAL A 45 7.17 -4.79 37.17
N ALA A 46 7.84 -4.09 36.26
CA ALA A 46 8.94 -3.20 36.60
C ALA A 46 8.44 -2.09 37.53
N SER A 47 9.25 -1.71 38.51
CA SER A 47 9.05 -0.45 39.22
C SER A 47 9.23 0.73 38.26
N ALA A 48 8.49 1.82 38.48
CA ALA A 48 8.61 3.07 37.73
C ALA A 48 10.08 3.52 37.54
N PRO A 49 10.45 4.12 36.40
CA PRO A 49 9.55 4.70 35.38
C PRO A 49 8.90 3.70 34.43
N HIS A 50 7.66 4.01 34.07
CA HIS A 50 6.89 3.34 33.03
C HIS A 50 6.92 4.19 31.75
N PHE A 51 7.06 3.51 30.62
CA PHE A 51 7.05 4.11 29.30
C PHE A 51 6.04 3.35 28.45
N THR A 52 4.88 3.97 28.23
CA THR A 52 3.71 3.39 27.56
C THR A 52 3.57 3.97 26.15
N ILE A 53 3.27 3.12 25.18
CA ILE A 53 2.79 3.54 23.86
C ILE A 53 1.58 2.70 23.45
N TYR A 54 0.60 3.39 22.85
CA TYR A 54 -0.61 2.79 22.30
C TYR A 54 -0.45 2.65 20.79
N ASN A 55 -1.03 1.62 20.20
CA ASN A 55 -1.14 1.50 18.74
C ASN A 55 -2.60 1.44 18.32
N ASP A 56 -2.99 2.34 17.41
CA ASP A 56 -4.38 2.47 16.95
C ASP A 56 -4.51 2.58 15.43
N LYS A 57 -3.63 3.37 14.79
CA LYS A 57 -3.41 3.31 13.33
C LYS A 57 -3.31 1.85 12.85
N TRP A 58 -4.07 1.53 11.80
CA TRP A 58 -4.33 0.17 11.27
C TRP A 58 -3.11 -0.47 10.60
N LEU A 59 -2.08 -0.75 11.38
CA LEU A 59 -0.78 -1.25 10.97
C LEU A 59 -0.45 -2.58 11.68
N THR A 60 0.58 -3.27 11.18
CA THR A 60 1.13 -4.46 11.85
C THR A 60 1.73 -4.11 13.21
N LEU A 61 1.60 -5.03 14.17
CA LEU A 61 2.25 -4.90 15.47
C LEU A 61 3.78 -4.72 15.31
N PRO A 62 4.39 -3.72 15.96
CA PRO A 62 5.81 -3.45 15.83
C PRO A 62 6.68 -4.59 16.36
N SER A 63 7.92 -4.64 15.88
CA SER A 63 8.97 -5.42 16.52
C SER A 63 9.33 -4.83 17.89
N ALA A 64 9.90 -5.66 18.76
CA ALA A 64 10.44 -5.19 20.04
C ALA A 64 11.63 -4.21 19.86
N GLU A 65 12.23 -4.15 18.66
CA GLU A 65 13.30 -3.19 18.31
C GLU A 65 12.72 -1.80 18.01
N GLU A 66 11.59 -1.70 17.31
CA GLU A 66 10.87 -0.44 17.06
C GLU A 66 10.27 0.17 18.35
N LEU A 67 10.12 -0.65 19.39
CA LEU A 67 9.71 -0.28 20.75
C LEU A 67 10.88 -0.07 21.73
N THR A 68 12.13 -0.04 21.26
CA THR A 68 13.30 0.24 22.11
C THR A 68 13.11 1.56 22.88
N GLY A 69 13.06 1.46 24.22
CA GLY A 69 12.85 2.60 25.11
C GLY A 69 11.45 2.69 25.73
N TYR A 70 10.50 1.88 25.26
CA TYR A 70 9.25 1.58 25.96
C TYR A 70 9.42 0.37 26.91
N ASN A 71 8.51 0.22 27.86
CA ASN A 71 8.38 -1.00 28.68
C ASN A 71 6.91 -1.46 28.86
N VAL A 72 5.95 -0.72 28.32
CA VAL A 72 4.54 -1.10 28.21
C VAL A 72 4.05 -0.78 26.78
N PHE A 73 3.33 -1.72 26.17
CA PHE A 73 2.70 -1.54 24.87
C PHE A 73 1.20 -1.90 24.98
N ALA A 74 0.33 -0.99 24.57
CA ALA A 74 -1.12 -1.11 24.74
C ALA A 74 -1.85 -1.23 23.39
N LEU A 75 -2.55 -2.36 23.21
CA LEU A 75 -3.41 -2.61 22.05
C LEU A 75 -4.71 -1.81 22.15
N SER A 76 -5.04 -0.98 21.17
CA SER A 76 -6.41 -0.45 21.00
C SER A 76 -7.35 -1.54 20.47
N PHE A 77 -8.65 -1.54 20.70
CA PHE A 77 -9.30 -1.32 21.99
C PHE A 77 -10.09 -2.59 22.38
N TRP A 78 -10.47 -2.73 23.65
CA TRP A 78 -11.50 -3.67 24.08
C TRP A 78 -12.73 -2.91 24.57
N LEU A 79 -13.82 -3.00 23.81
CA LEU A 79 -15.08 -2.30 24.05
C LEU A 79 -16.10 -3.24 24.73
N LEU A 80 -17.22 -2.69 25.21
CA LEU A 80 -18.37 -3.45 25.70
C LEU A 80 -18.91 -4.49 24.69
N SER A 81 -18.73 -4.23 23.39
CA SER A 81 -19.08 -5.16 22.31
C SER A 81 -18.07 -6.31 22.10
N GLY A 82 -16.89 -6.23 22.72
CA GLY A 82 -15.76 -7.14 22.55
C GLY A 82 -14.50 -6.43 22.06
N PRO A 83 -13.47 -7.16 21.59
CA PRO A 83 -12.30 -6.53 21.00
C PRO A 83 -12.66 -5.74 19.74
N ALA A 84 -12.04 -4.58 19.59
CA ALA A 84 -12.00 -3.75 18.39
C ALA A 84 -10.56 -3.71 17.83
N ASP A 85 -10.38 -3.10 16.66
CA ASP A 85 -9.08 -2.61 16.16
C ASP A 85 -7.89 -3.58 16.33
N GLN A 86 -6.83 -3.15 17.02
CA GLN A 86 -5.61 -3.94 17.23
C GLN A 86 -5.79 -5.11 18.20
N ALA A 87 -6.81 -5.10 19.05
CA ALA A 87 -7.23 -6.22 19.88
C ALA A 87 -7.93 -7.32 19.07
N ILE A 88 -8.65 -6.97 17.98
CA ILE A 88 -9.11 -7.94 16.97
C ILE A 88 -7.90 -8.55 16.28
N ASN A 89 -6.96 -7.73 15.81
CA ASN A 89 -5.75 -8.21 15.13
C ASN A 89 -4.96 -9.18 16.02
N TRP A 90 -4.76 -8.83 17.30
CA TRP A 90 -4.18 -9.74 18.29
C TRP A 90 -5.01 -11.02 18.45
N ALA A 91 -6.34 -10.93 18.61
CA ALA A 91 -7.20 -12.08 18.80
C ALA A 91 -7.11 -13.10 17.64
N GLN A 92 -6.96 -12.64 16.40
CA GLN A 92 -6.84 -13.50 15.21
C GLN A 92 -5.51 -14.27 15.11
N LEU A 93 -4.45 -13.83 15.79
CA LEU A 93 -3.15 -14.53 15.75
C LEU A 93 -3.23 -15.94 16.34
N THR A 94 -2.49 -16.88 15.72
CA THR A 94 -2.34 -18.24 16.23
C THR A 94 -1.60 -18.26 17.58
N SER A 95 -1.78 -19.34 18.36
CA SER A 95 -1.10 -19.53 19.65
C SER A 95 0.43 -19.40 19.55
N ASP A 96 1.01 -19.88 18.45
CA ASP A 96 2.46 -19.84 18.23
C ASP A 96 2.95 -18.42 17.87
N GLN A 97 2.19 -17.67 17.06
CA GLN A 97 2.46 -16.25 16.79
C GLN A 97 2.34 -15.42 18.08
N LYS A 98 1.26 -15.61 18.85
CA LYS A 98 1.08 -14.96 20.16
C LYS A 98 2.25 -15.28 21.09
N SER A 99 2.62 -16.56 21.23
CA SER A 99 3.76 -16.97 22.06
C SER A 99 5.07 -16.36 21.57
N SER A 100 5.29 -16.25 20.26
CA SER A 100 6.50 -15.69 19.68
C SER A 100 6.64 -14.19 19.99
N ILE A 101 5.59 -13.39 19.72
CA ILE A 101 5.57 -11.95 20.01
C ILE A 101 5.69 -11.71 21.52
N LYS A 102 4.93 -12.47 22.34
CA LYS A 102 5.06 -12.44 23.80
C LYS A 102 6.48 -12.75 24.27
N SER A 103 7.17 -13.72 23.67
CA SER A 103 8.56 -14.03 24.01
C SER A 103 9.53 -12.91 23.62
N ALA A 104 9.35 -12.29 22.45
CA ALA A 104 10.18 -11.17 22.01
C ALA A 104 10.00 -9.92 22.89
N TYR A 105 8.75 -9.54 23.17
CA TYR A 105 8.43 -8.40 24.04
C TYR A 105 8.96 -8.63 25.47
N ASN A 106 8.71 -9.81 26.05
CA ASN A 106 9.26 -10.16 27.38
C ASN A 106 10.80 -10.15 27.41
N ALA A 107 11.48 -10.57 26.34
CA ALA A 107 12.93 -10.53 26.25
C ALA A 107 13.50 -9.10 26.18
N ALA A 108 12.75 -8.16 25.59
CA ALA A 108 13.06 -6.72 25.60
C ALA A 108 12.63 -6.00 26.90
N GLY A 109 11.90 -6.68 27.80
CA GLY A 109 11.36 -6.08 29.03
C GLY A 109 10.06 -5.29 28.81
N ILE A 110 9.36 -5.53 27.70
CA ILE A 110 8.09 -4.88 27.34
C ILE A 110 6.92 -5.75 27.78
N SER A 111 5.97 -5.18 28.53
CA SER A 111 4.69 -5.80 28.86
C SER A 111 3.64 -5.50 27.79
N LEU A 112 2.93 -6.51 27.31
CA LEU A 112 1.87 -6.38 26.29
C LEU A 112 0.49 -6.37 26.96
N ILE A 113 -0.19 -5.23 26.94
CA ILE A 113 -1.52 -5.01 27.54
C ILE A 113 -2.55 -4.64 26.46
N VAL A 114 -3.83 -4.56 26.83
CA VAL A 114 -4.92 -4.03 25.99
C VAL A 114 -5.52 -2.80 26.65
N SER A 115 -5.79 -1.74 25.89
CA SER A 115 -6.61 -0.62 26.33
C SER A 115 -8.09 -0.99 26.24
N ALA A 116 -8.86 -0.70 27.27
CA ALA A 116 -10.30 -0.94 27.31
C ALA A 116 -11.09 0.37 27.35
N PHE A 117 -12.20 0.42 26.61
CA PHE A 117 -13.02 1.58 26.30
C PHE A 117 -12.37 2.55 25.28
N GLY A 118 -12.21 3.83 25.61
CA GLY A 118 -11.91 4.94 24.68
C GLY A 118 -13.16 5.74 24.30
N SER A 119 -12.97 6.91 23.68
CA SER A 119 -14.00 7.95 23.39
C SER A 119 -15.32 7.50 22.76
N THR A 120 -15.36 6.32 22.13
CA THR A 120 -16.56 5.78 21.46
C THR A 120 -17.40 4.82 22.32
N ASP A 121 -17.02 4.56 23.59
CA ASP A 121 -17.71 3.61 24.46
C ASP A 121 -17.98 4.21 25.86
N GLU A 122 -19.26 4.36 26.22
CA GLU A 122 -19.74 5.03 27.44
C GLU A 122 -20.29 4.00 28.46
N PRO A 123 -19.46 3.27 29.22
CA PRO A 123 -19.93 2.11 29.99
C PRO A 123 -20.81 2.43 31.21
N THR A 124 -20.84 3.67 31.69
CA THR A 124 -21.71 4.11 32.79
C THR A 124 -23.00 4.74 32.25
N THR A 125 -22.93 5.56 31.20
CA THR A 125 -24.10 6.19 30.55
C THR A 125 -24.94 5.16 29.78
N SER A 126 -24.32 4.13 29.19
CA SER A 126 -25.03 2.96 28.63
C SER A 126 -25.62 2.02 29.71
N GLY A 127 -25.17 2.14 30.97
CA GLY A 127 -25.65 1.32 32.09
C GLY A 127 -25.11 -0.11 32.14
N ALA A 128 -23.90 -0.37 31.62
CA ALA A 128 -23.27 -1.69 31.67
C ALA A 128 -22.93 -2.09 33.12
N ASP A 129 -23.05 -3.38 33.46
CA ASP A 129 -22.72 -3.86 34.81
C ASP A 129 -21.18 -3.88 35.00
N PRO A 130 -20.62 -3.14 35.97
CA PRO A 130 -19.17 -3.03 36.16
C PRO A 130 -18.51 -4.36 36.56
N THR A 131 -19.24 -5.27 37.23
CA THR A 131 -18.70 -6.55 37.68
C THR A 131 -18.64 -7.56 36.53
N ALA A 132 -19.72 -7.67 35.75
CA ALA A 132 -19.78 -8.54 34.58
C ALA A 132 -18.84 -8.07 33.46
N THR A 133 -18.70 -6.76 33.26
CA THR A 133 -17.76 -6.18 32.28
C THR A 133 -16.32 -6.50 32.68
N ALA A 134 -15.93 -6.26 33.94
CA ALA A 134 -14.60 -6.59 34.45
C ALA A 134 -14.27 -8.10 34.35
N GLN A 135 -15.24 -8.97 34.64
CA GLN A 135 -15.09 -10.43 34.49
C GLN A 135 -14.92 -10.85 33.03
N SER A 136 -15.63 -10.20 32.10
CA SER A 136 -15.55 -10.48 30.66
C SER A 136 -14.20 -10.05 30.08
N LEU A 137 -13.75 -8.83 30.39
CA LEU A 137 -12.43 -8.32 30.02
C LEU A 137 -11.32 -9.18 30.60
N ALA A 138 -11.35 -9.49 31.90
CA ALA A 138 -10.34 -10.35 32.52
C ALA A 138 -10.27 -11.75 31.88
N SER A 139 -11.43 -12.35 31.59
CA SER A 139 -11.50 -13.66 30.92
C SER A 139 -10.87 -13.61 29.53
N TRP A 140 -11.12 -12.53 28.77
CA TRP A 140 -10.51 -12.31 27.46
C TRP A 140 -9.00 -12.08 27.56
N VAL A 141 -8.53 -11.21 28.45
CA VAL A 141 -7.11 -10.91 28.72
C VAL A 141 -6.31 -12.18 29.06
N ILE A 142 -6.88 -13.05 29.91
CA ILE A 142 -6.30 -14.35 30.26
C ILE A 142 -6.27 -15.28 29.04
N ALA A 143 -7.37 -15.39 28.29
CA ALA A 143 -7.47 -16.25 27.11
C ALA A 143 -6.55 -15.82 25.96
N GLN A 144 -6.29 -14.51 25.81
CA GLN A 144 -5.36 -13.96 24.81
C GLN A 144 -3.90 -13.89 25.28
N GLY A 145 -3.60 -14.32 26.52
CA GLY A 145 -2.23 -14.41 27.03
C GLY A 145 -1.54 -13.07 27.32
N LEU A 146 -2.30 -11.98 27.46
CA LEU A 146 -1.78 -10.63 27.70
C LEU A 146 -1.16 -10.49 29.12
N ASP A 147 -0.48 -9.38 29.38
CA ASP A 147 0.15 -9.04 30.67
C ASP A 147 -0.70 -8.09 31.53
N GLY A 148 -1.83 -7.59 31.01
CA GLY A 148 -2.63 -6.62 31.74
C GLY A 148 -3.66 -5.89 30.89
N VAL A 149 -4.19 -4.83 31.51
CA VAL A 149 -5.21 -3.92 30.99
C VAL A 149 -4.76 -2.49 31.25
N ASP A 150 -5.05 -1.59 30.32
CA ASP A 150 -5.25 -0.18 30.61
C ASP A 150 -6.75 0.16 30.55
N VAL A 151 -7.23 0.99 31.46
CA VAL A 151 -8.64 1.39 31.57
C VAL A 151 -8.78 2.83 31.08
N ASP A 152 -9.07 2.97 29.80
CA ASP A 152 -9.20 4.22 29.06
C ASP A 152 -10.67 4.66 29.03
N TYR A 153 -11.25 4.75 30.22
CA TYR A 153 -12.64 5.16 30.42
C TYR A 153 -12.80 6.62 29.99
N GLU A 154 -13.63 6.92 28.98
CA GLU A 154 -13.87 8.28 28.45
C GLU A 154 -15.36 8.69 28.47
N ASP A 155 -16.14 8.17 29.43
CA ASP A 155 -17.57 8.50 29.64
C ASP A 155 -17.74 9.90 30.29
N ASP A 156 -17.37 10.96 29.55
CA ASP A 156 -17.54 12.36 29.95
C ASP A 156 -19.00 12.63 30.35
N ALA A 157 -19.96 12.05 29.63
CA ALA A 157 -21.37 12.16 29.92
C ALA A 157 -21.74 11.64 31.33
N ALA A 158 -21.00 10.69 31.92
CA ALA A 158 -21.18 10.25 33.30
C ALA A 158 -20.44 11.13 34.33
N PHE A 159 -19.24 11.62 34.03
CA PHE A 159 -18.53 12.54 34.93
C PHE A 159 -19.23 13.90 35.05
N ASP A 160 -19.73 14.47 33.94
CA ASP A 160 -20.44 15.76 33.89
C ASP A 160 -21.76 15.76 34.68
N LYS A 161 -22.37 14.59 34.94
CA LYS A 161 -23.53 14.49 35.85
C LYS A 161 -23.20 14.89 37.28
N GLY A 162 -21.94 14.69 37.70
CA GLY A 162 -21.45 15.04 39.03
C GLY A 162 -22.17 14.33 40.19
N ASP A 163 -22.84 13.20 39.93
CA ASP A 163 -23.69 12.50 40.91
C ASP A 163 -23.00 11.32 41.62
N GLY A 164 -21.74 11.03 41.26
CA GLY A 164 -20.96 9.91 41.78
C GLY A 164 -21.12 8.60 41.00
N SER A 165 -21.91 8.58 39.91
CA SER A 165 -22.14 7.36 39.13
C SER A 165 -20.88 6.85 38.43
N ALA A 166 -20.11 7.73 37.78
CA ALA A 166 -18.85 7.41 37.12
C ALA A 166 -17.81 6.83 38.11
N GLU A 167 -17.59 7.52 39.22
CA GLU A 167 -16.64 7.09 40.25
C GLU A 167 -17.07 5.75 40.87
N GLN A 168 -18.36 5.57 41.20
CA GLN A 168 -18.86 4.33 41.76
C GLN A 168 -18.78 3.16 40.76
N TRP A 169 -19.00 3.41 39.46
CA TRP A 169 -18.81 2.40 38.41
C TRP A 169 -17.34 1.99 38.33
N LEU A 170 -16.42 2.95 38.19
CA LEU A 170 -14.97 2.72 38.14
C LEU A 170 -14.44 1.98 39.37
N ILE A 171 -14.87 2.36 40.58
CA ILE A 171 -14.51 1.68 41.84
C ILE A 171 -14.94 0.21 41.81
N THR A 172 -16.17 -0.06 41.36
CA THR A 172 -16.74 -1.41 41.31
C THR A 172 -16.02 -2.27 40.25
N PHE A 173 -15.84 -1.71 39.05
CA PHE A 173 -15.14 -2.34 37.93
C PHE A 173 -13.69 -2.67 38.29
N THR A 174 -12.92 -1.72 38.80
CA THR A 174 -11.52 -1.89 39.20
C THR A 174 -11.36 -2.96 40.29
N THR A 175 -12.28 -2.99 41.26
CA THR A 175 -12.29 -4.00 42.33
C THR A 175 -12.53 -5.40 41.78
N ALA A 176 -13.49 -5.56 40.86
CA ALA A 176 -13.75 -6.83 40.20
C ALA A 176 -12.59 -7.25 39.27
N LEU A 177 -12.05 -6.31 38.49
CA LEU A 177 -10.96 -6.54 37.54
C LEU A 177 -9.68 -6.97 38.26
N ARG A 178 -9.28 -6.28 39.35
CA ARG A 178 -8.11 -6.67 40.15
C ARG A 178 -8.31 -8.00 40.89
N THR A 179 -9.53 -8.36 41.23
CA THR A 179 -9.86 -9.68 41.80
C THR A 179 -9.64 -10.81 40.77
N ALA A 180 -9.91 -10.54 39.49
CA ALA A 180 -9.71 -11.49 38.40
C ALA A 180 -8.27 -11.47 37.81
N LEU A 181 -7.56 -10.34 37.89
CA LEU A 181 -6.21 -10.10 37.37
C LEU A 181 -5.24 -9.67 38.49
N PRO A 182 -4.72 -10.61 39.31
CA PRO A 182 -4.01 -10.27 40.56
C PRO A 182 -2.70 -9.50 40.37
N THR A 183 -2.41 -8.60 41.32
CA THR A 183 -1.14 -7.85 41.40
C THR A 183 0.07 -8.78 41.33
N GLY A 184 1.10 -8.39 40.57
CA GLY A 184 2.31 -9.21 40.36
C GLY A 184 2.13 -10.40 39.41
N GLN A 185 0.97 -10.52 38.76
CA GLN A 185 0.74 -11.39 37.59
C GLN A 185 0.14 -10.63 36.40
N TYR A 186 -0.53 -9.50 36.65
CA TYR A 186 -1.10 -8.63 35.63
C TYR A 186 -0.97 -7.15 36.02
N ILE A 187 -0.70 -6.30 35.03
CA ILE A 187 -0.80 -4.84 35.12
C ILE A 187 -2.28 -4.44 35.03
N ILE A 188 -2.70 -3.48 35.85
CA ILE A 188 -3.90 -2.66 35.60
C ILE A 188 -3.49 -1.20 35.72
N SER A 189 -3.44 -0.49 34.60
CA SER A 189 -3.33 0.97 34.55
C SER A 189 -4.66 1.60 34.16
N HIS A 190 -4.79 2.92 34.30
CA HIS A 190 -5.94 3.71 33.85
C HIS A 190 -5.42 4.92 33.06
N ALA A 191 -6.14 5.39 32.04
CA ALA A 191 -5.80 6.58 31.25
C ALA A 191 -6.78 7.77 31.45
N PRO A 192 -6.94 8.29 32.68
CA PRO A 192 -7.85 9.40 32.94
C PRO A 192 -7.40 10.70 32.26
N GLN A 193 -8.36 11.48 31.78
CA GLN A 193 -8.10 12.88 31.43
C GLN A 193 -7.67 13.69 32.66
N ALA A 194 -6.66 14.56 32.52
CA ALA A 194 -6.15 15.40 33.61
C ALA A 194 -7.21 16.23 34.38
N PRO A 195 -8.29 16.78 33.77
CA PRO A 195 -9.38 17.46 34.47
C PRO A 195 -10.02 16.66 35.59
N TRP A 196 -10.10 15.34 35.47
CA TRP A 196 -10.80 14.49 36.45
C TRP A 196 -10.08 14.39 37.80
N PHE A 197 -8.83 14.85 37.89
CA PHE A 197 -8.13 15.07 39.17
C PHE A 197 -8.42 16.44 39.81
N ALA A 198 -9.21 17.32 39.17
CA ALA A 198 -9.58 18.60 39.76
C ALA A 198 -10.41 18.41 41.05
N PRO A 199 -10.12 19.13 42.15
CA PRO A 199 -10.76 18.91 43.43
C PRO A 199 -12.23 19.37 43.44
N VAL A 200 -13.01 18.80 44.36
CA VAL A 200 -14.38 19.24 44.68
C VAL A 200 -14.42 20.78 44.88
N PRO A 201 -15.37 21.51 44.24
CA PRO A 201 -16.59 21.02 43.60
C PRO A 201 -16.51 20.76 42.09
N SER A 202 -15.30 20.69 41.50
CA SER A 202 -15.13 20.54 40.03
C SER A 202 -15.85 19.31 39.49
N TRP A 203 -15.80 18.19 40.23
CA TRP A 203 -16.59 16.99 40.00
C TRP A 203 -17.41 16.71 41.25
N GLY A 204 -18.74 16.68 41.12
CA GLY A 204 -19.66 16.53 42.26
C GLY A 204 -19.56 15.17 42.96
N GLY A 205 -19.15 14.12 42.22
CA GLY A 205 -18.86 12.79 42.75
C GLY A 205 -17.48 12.66 43.42
N GLY A 206 -16.55 13.60 43.18
CA GLY A 206 -15.20 13.61 43.72
C GLY A 206 -14.08 13.24 42.74
N GLY A 207 -14.41 12.87 41.50
CA GLY A 207 -13.46 12.67 40.40
C GLY A 207 -12.50 11.48 40.60
N TYR A 208 -11.43 11.45 39.80
CA TYR A 208 -10.39 10.43 39.90
C TYR A 208 -9.60 10.49 41.21
N LEU A 209 -9.65 11.61 41.96
CA LEU A 209 -9.16 11.65 43.35
C LEU A 209 -9.95 10.74 44.29
N LEU A 210 -11.27 10.60 44.09
CA LEU A 210 -12.06 9.61 44.82
C LEU A 210 -11.71 8.19 44.36
N VAL A 211 -11.54 7.97 43.05
CA VAL A 211 -11.16 6.65 42.50
C VAL A 211 -9.80 6.20 43.07
N ASP A 212 -8.78 7.06 43.09
CA ASP A 212 -7.49 6.76 43.71
C ASP A 212 -7.61 6.48 45.22
N GLN A 213 -8.36 7.30 45.96
CA GLN A 213 -8.58 7.08 47.40
C GLN A 213 -9.24 5.71 47.70
N LYS A 214 -10.07 5.19 46.80
CA LYS A 214 -10.84 3.94 47.01
C LYS A 214 -10.18 2.70 46.43
N VAL A 215 -9.58 2.81 45.25
CA VAL A 215 -9.01 1.69 44.48
C VAL A 215 -7.63 1.97 43.87
N GLY A 216 -7.00 3.11 44.14
CA GLY A 216 -5.64 3.44 43.68
C GLY A 216 -4.53 2.52 44.23
N SER A 217 -4.82 1.73 45.27
CA SER A 217 -3.96 0.61 45.71
C SER A 217 -4.07 -0.63 44.82
N SER A 218 -5.13 -0.73 44.00
CA SER A 218 -5.40 -1.79 43.03
C SER A 218 -5.00 -1.41 41.60
N ILE A 219 -4.72 -0.12 41.34
CA ILE A 219 -4.22 0.40 40.06
C ILE A 219 -2.69 0.50 40.17
N ASP A 220 -1.94 0.03 39.18
CA ASP A 220 -0.47 0.04 39.23
C ASP A 220 0.07 1.45 38.93
N PHE A 221 -0.37 2.07 37.82
CA PHE A 221 -0.03 3.44 37.41
C PHE A 221 -1.15 4.10 36.58
N TYR A 222 -1.04 5.40 36.31
CA TYR A 222 -1.99 6.22 35.56
C TYR A 222 -1.34 6.83 34.32
N ASN A 223 -1.84 6.48 33.15
CA ASN A 223 -1.53 7.04 31.83
C ASN A 223 -2.26 8.40 31.65
N VAL A 224 -2.00 9.39 32.50
CA VAL A 224 -2.82 10.62 32.56
C VAL A 224 -2.75 11.41 31.25
N GLN A 225 -3.89 11.60 30.59
CA GLN A 225 -3.97 12.35 29.34
C GLN A 225 -3.89 13.87 29.61
N PHE A 226 -2.86 14.53 29.06
CA PHE A 226 -2.68 15.99 29.10
C PHE A 226 -2.90 16.62 27.72
N TYR A 227 -3.94 16.19 26.99
CA TYR A 227 -4.29 16.61 25.64
C TYR A 227 -5.80 16.48 25.39
N ASN A 228 -6.33 17.21 24.41
CA ASN A 228 -7.76 17.45 24.12
C ASN A 228 -8.51 18.46 25.03
N GLN A 229 -7.99 18.82 26.21
CA GLN A 229 -8.68 19.72 27.17
C GLN A 229 -8.80 21.21 26.81
N GLY A 230 -8.12 21.69 25.78
CA GLY A 230 -8.20 23.07 25.28
C GLY A 230 -6.91 23.59 24.64
N ALA A 231 -7.02 24.57 23.75
CA ALA A 231 -5.90 25.04 22.92
C ALA A 231 -4.67 25.58 23.69
N SER A 232 -4.83 25.97 24.96
CA SER A 232 -3.75 26.42 25.85
C SER A 232 -3.32 25.37 26.87
N GLU A 233 -4.06 24.27 27.02
CA GLU A 233 -3.98 23.44 28.21
C GLU A 233 -2.80 22.47 28.16
N TYR A 234 -1.97 22.54 29.21
CA TYR A 234 -0.76 21.73 29.38
C TYR A 234 0.25 21.82 28.22
N THR A 235 0.22 22.90 27.43
CA THR A 235 1.06 23.09 26.21
C THR A 235 2.49 23.54 26.50
N ASP A 236 2.82 23.87 27.75
CA ASP A 236 4.17 24.21 28.19
C ASP A 236 4.52 23.54 29.54
N CYS A 237 5.78 23.61 29.96
CA CYS A 237 6.21 22.98 31.22
C CYS A 237 5.60 23.62 32.47
N THR A 238 5.08 24.86 32.42
CA THR A 238 4.47 25.51 33.59
C THR A 238 3.06 24.98 33.81
N SER A 239 2.25 24.97 32.75
CA SER A 239 0.89 24.45 32.69
C SER A 239 0.83 22.93 32.89
N LEU A 240 1.76 22.18 32.29
CA LEU A 240 1.86 20.73 32.44
C LEU A 240 2.30 20.30 33.86
N LEU A 241 3.32 20.95 34.43
CA LEU A 241 3.96 20.46 35.66
C LEU A 241 3.44 21.12 36.93
N THR A 242 3.25 22.45 36.94
CA THR A 242 3.23 23.22 38.20
C THR A 242 1.98 24.06 38.45
N ALA A 243 1.30 24.54 37.41
CA ALA A 243 0.20 25.48 37.54
C ALA A 243 -0.75 25.39 36.34
N SER A 244 -1.78 24.55 36.44
CA SER A 244 -2.84 24.46 35.43
C SER A 244 -3.70 25.71 35.40
N SER A 245 -4.57 25.82 34.39
CA SER A 245 -5.41 27.00 34.16
C SER A 245 -6.52 27.17 35.20
N SER A 246 -7.25 28.28 35.10
CA SER A 246 -8.49 28.49 35.85
C SER A 246 -9.68 27.71 35.29
N ALA A 247 -9.57 27.07 34.12
CA ALA A 247 -10.60 26.16 33.60
C ALA A 247 -10.47 24.79 34.29
N TRP A 248 -9.25 24.29 34.41
CA TRP A 248 -8.94 23.00 35.03
C TRP A 248 -8.01 23.22 36.24
N PRO A 249 -8.53 23.65 37.40
CA PRO A 249 -7.69 24.05 38.53
C PRO A 249 -7.08 22.84 39.28
N GLN A 250 -5.79 22.94 39.60
CA GLN A 250 -5.00 21.96 40.37
C GLN A 250 -4.73 20.62 39.65
N THR A 251 -4.74 20.61 38.32
CA THR A 251 -4.58 19.42 37.48
C THR A 251 -3.20 19.28 36.84
N ALA A 252 -2.27 20.23 37.06
CA ALA A 252 -0.88 20.04 36.65
C ALA A 252 -0.21 18.94 37.49
N LEU A 253 0.80 18.26 36.95
CA LEU A 253 1.39 17.05 37.54
C LEU A 253 1.68 17.15 39.05
N PHE A 254 2.37 18.20 39.50
CA PHE A 254 2.71 18.39 40.91
C PHE A 254 1.54 18.86 41.78
N GLN A 255 0.45 19.36 41.18
CA GLN A 255 -0.79 19.70 41.87
C GLN A 255 -1.66 18.44 42.10
N ILE A 256 -1.67 17.49 41.14
CA ILE A 256 -2.26 16.15 41.34
C ILE A 256 -1.49 15.39 42.44
N ILE A 257 -0.15 15.44 42.41
CA ILE A 257 0.69 14.85 43.48
C ILE A 257 0.40 15.50 44.84
N ALA A 258 0.27 16.83 44.90
CA ALA A 258 -0.08 17.54 46.13
C ALA A 258 -1.50 17.21 46.65
N SER A 259 -2.39 16.72 45.77
CA SER A 259 -3.74 16.26 46.12
C SER A 259 -3.77 14.84 46.67
N GLY A 260 -2.65 14.10 46.62
CA GLY A 260 -2.43 12.85 47.35
C GLY A 260 -2.01 11.66 46.49
N VAL A 261 -2.09 11.76 45.16
CA VAL A 261 -1.75 10.66 44.24
C VAL A 261 -0.23 10.47 44.17
N ALA A 262 0.22 9.21 44.12
CA ALA A 262 1.64 8.87 44.21
C ALA A 262 2.46 9.30 42.97
N ALA A 263 3.61 9.94 43.18
CA ALA A 263 4.44 10.56 42.14
C ALA A 263 5.20 9.57 41.24
N ASP A 264 5.27 8.30 41.64
CA ASP A 264 5.76 7.15 40.86
C ASP A 264 4.65 6.51 40.00
N LYS A 265 3.37 6.86 40.23
CA LYS A 265 2.23 6.34 39.46
C LYS A 265 1.76 7.24 38.33
N LEU A 266 2.04 8.54 38.37
CA LEU A 266 1.53 9.49 37.38
C LEU A 266 2.47 9.59 36.18
N LEU A 267 2.07 9.06 35.02
CA LEU A 267 2.77 9.26 33.76
C LEU A 267 2.29 10.56 33.10
N ILE A 268 3.16 11.18 32.30
CA ILE A 268 2.78 12.29 31.41
C ILE A 268 2.31 11.68 30.09
N GLY A 269 1.00 11.68 29.82
CA GLY A 269 0.41 11.31 28.53
C GLY A 269 0.39 12.49 27.55
N LYS A 270 0.93 12.29 26.34
CA LYS A 270 0.95 13.30 25.26
C LYS A 270 0.73 12.67 23.87
N PRO A 271 0.26 13.45 22.89
CA PRO A 271 0.20 13.00 21.51
C PRO A 271 1.61 13.02 20.86
N GLY A 272 1.88 12.07 19.96
CA GLY A 272 3.16 11.90 19.27
C GLY A 272 3.46 13.04 18.29
N THR A 273 2.43 13.47 17.55
CA THR A 273 2.41 14.62 16.64
C THR A 273 1.23 15.55 16.94
N SER A 274 1.15 16.69 16.23
CA SER A 274 0.00 17.59 16.29
C SER A 274 -1.26 17.07 15.59
N ALA A 275 -1.21 15.89 14.95
CA ALA A 275 -2.38 15.26 14.31
C ALA A 275 -3.05 14.21 15.22
N ASP A 276 -2.32 13.66 16.20
CA ASP A 276 -2.84 12.57 17.04
C ASP A 276 -3.79 13.04 18.17
N ALA A 277 -3.98 14.36 18.33
CA ALA A 277 -4.95 14.96 19.26
C ALA A 277 -5.38 16.35 18.79
N SER A 278 -6.60 16.77 19.14
CA SER A 278 -7.18 18.06 18.77
C SER A 278 -6.48 19.26 19.40
N ASN A 279 -5.80 19.08 20.54
CA ASN A 279 -4.99 20.10 21.21
C ASN A 279 -4.08 19.48 22.28
N GLY A 280 -3.17 20.27 22.86
CA GLY A 280 -2.26 19.82 23.92
C GLY A 280 -0.94 19.17 23.44
N TYR A 281 -0.70 19.12 22.12
CA TYR A 281 0.58 18.70 21.56
C TYR A 281 1.76 19.55 22.08
N MET A 282 2.92 18.90 22.23
CA MET A 282 4.19 19.53 22.56
C MET A 282 5.28 18.88 21.72
N ASP A 283 6.20 19.67 21.16
CA ASP A 283 7.35 19.11 20.45
C ASP A 283 8.24 18.29 21.39
N THR A 284 8.96 17.32 20.83
CA THR A 284 9.79 16.38 21.61
C THR A 284 10.88 17.06 22.42
N THR A 285 11.40 18.22 22.00
CA THR A 285 12.45 18.95 22.71
C THR A 285 11.88 19.70 23.92
N THR A 286 10.70 20.33 23.77
CA THR A 286 9.98 20.94 24.88
C THR A 286 9.50 19.87 25.87
N LEU A 287 8.94 18.75 25.38
CA LEU A 287 8.48 17.66 26.24
C LEU A 287 9.66 17.03 27.03
N ALA A 288 10.79 16.71 26.38
CA ALA A 288 12.01 16.26 27.05
C ALA A 288 12.48 17.26 28.13
N SER A 289 12.38 18.56 27.83
CA SER A 289 12.72 19.63 28.77
C SER A 289 11.77 19.68 29.98
N CYS A 290 10.49 19.32 29.82
CA CYS A 290 9.55 19.20 30.93
C CYS A 290 9.80 17.92 31.76
N VAL A 291 10.02 16.77 31.11
CA VAL A 291 10.40 15.50 31.76
C VAL A 291 11.66 15.69 32.62
N ALA A 292 12.67 16.38 32.09
CA ALA A 292 13.88 16.74 32.82
C ALA A 292 13.66 17.76 33.96
N GLN A 293 12.59 18.55 33.95
CA GLN A 293 12.20 19.43 35.07
C GLN A 293 11.39 18.69 36.14
N ALA A 294 10.57 17.72 35.75
CA ALA A 294 9.81 16.87 36.66
C ALA A 294 10.74 15.93 37.45
N ALA A 295 11.67 15.23 36.78
CA ALA A 295 12.61 14.32 37.44
C ALA A 295 13.52 15.02 38.48
N ARG A 296 13.88 16.29 38.25
CA ARG A 296 14.63 17.12 39.22
C ARG A 296 13.81 17.50 40.48
N GLN A 297 12.51 17.24 40.48
CA GLN A 297 11.59 17.42 41.61
C GLN A 297 11.12 16.06 42.18
N SER A 298 11.92 15.00 41.99
CA SER A 298 11.70 13.64 42.52
C SER A 298 10.47 12.90 41.97
N TRP A 299 9.89 13.37 40.86
CA TRP A 299 8.91 12.59 40.10
C TRP A 299 9.59 11.50 39.27
N SER A 300 8.95 10.34 39.13
CA SER A 300 9.53 9.18 38.43
C SER A 300 8.53 8.34 37.64
N GLY A 301 7.26 8.75 37.48
CA GLY A 301 6.23 7.94 36.82
C GLY A 301 6.56 7.57 35.37
N GLY A 302 7.08 8.52 34.58
CA GLY A 302 7.48 8.30 33.18
C GLY A 302 6.50 8.88 32.16
N VAL A 303 6.46 8.33 30.95
CA VAL A 303 5.77 8.97 29.81
C VAL A 303 4.86 7.97 29.11
N MET A 304 3.65 8.43 28.81
CA MET A 304 2.72 7.76 27.90
C MET A 304 2.65 8.54 26.58
N VAL A 305 2.52 7.85 25.46
CA VAL A 305 2.27 8.50 24.17
C VAL A 305 1.18 7.83 23.35
N TRP A 306 0.37 8.68 22.72
CA TRP A 306 -0.59 8.35 21.68
C TRP A 306 -0.08 8.95 20.35
N GLN A 307 0.51 8.19 19.41
CA GLN A 307 0.44 6.75 19.21
C GLN A 307 1.67 6.23 18.43
N PHE A 308 1.75 4.90 18.27
CA PHE A 308 2.59 4.25 17.26
C PHE A 308 1.94 4.36 15.87
N PRO A 309 2.69 4.62 14.77
CA PRO A 309 4.16 4.64 14.64
C PRO A 309 4.82 5.99 14.90
N ASP A 310 4.03 7.06 15.05
CA ASP A 310 4.48 8.46 15.04
C ASP A 310 5.42 8.78 16.22
N ALA A 311 5.30 8.00 17.29
CA ALA A 311 6.18 8.02 18.45
C ALA A 311 7.02 6.73 18.65
N GLY A 312 7.50 6.09 17.57
CA GLY A 312 8.45 4.98 17.67
C GLY A 312 9.78 5.33 18.38
N SER A 313 10.68 4.35 18.54
CA SER A 313 11.94 4.46 19.33
C SER A 313 12.69 5.81 19.32
N PRO A 314 12.91 6.50 18.18
CA PRO A 314 13.61 7.79 18.18
C PRO A 314 12.89 8.90 18.98
N TRP A 315 11.56 8.85 19.06
CA TRP A 315 10.74 9.79 19.84
C TRP A 315 10.97 9.58 21.34
N ILE A 316 10.92 8.34 21.82
CA ILE A 316 11.08 8.04 23.25
C ILE A 316 12.53 8.18 23.71
N GLU A 317 13.52 7.90 22.85
CA GLU A 317 14.92 8.19 23.15
C GLU A 317 15.14 9.71 23.35
N ALA A 318 14.56 10.55 22.48
CA ALA A 318 14.63 12.00 22.62
C ALA A 318 13.91 12.51 23.88
N VAL A 319 12.70 12.01 24.18
CA VAL A 319 11.90 12.43 25.33
C VAL A 319 12.48 11.95 26.67
N ARG A 320 13.08 10.76 26.72
CA ARG A 320 13.82 10.25 27.89
C ARG A 320 15.16 10.97 28.07
N GLY A 321 15.86 11.24 26.98
CA GLY A 321 17.15 11.93 26.94
C GLY A 321 18.17 11.39 27.95
N THR A 322 18.95 12.30 28.54
CA THR A 322 19.87 11.96 29.65
C THR A 322 19.16 11.78 31.00
N THR A 323 17.84 11.96 31.09
CA THR A 323 17.07 11.91 32.34
C THR A 323 16.74 10.47 32.71
N PHE A 324 16.30 9.66 31.74
CA PHE A 324 15.98 8.25 31.91
C PHE A 324 16.76 7.41 30.89
N PRO A 325 18.09 7.32 30.99
CA PRO A 325 18.95 6.73 29.96
C PRO A 325 18.58 5.27 29.63
N LEU A 326 18.87 4.88 28.39
CA LEU A 326 18.78 3.49 27.91
C LEU A 326 20.07 2.76 28.31
N SER A 327 20.03 1.94 29.37
CA SER A 327 21.20 1.21 29.86
C SER A 327 20.86 -0.18 30.37
N GLY A 328 21.53 -1.20 29.84
CA GLY A 328 21.42 -2.57 30.32
C GLY A 328 21.98 -2.74 31.73
N GLY A 329 21.10 -3.12 32.66
CA GLY A 329 21.36 -3.76 33.96
C GLY A 329 22.53 -3.28 34.84
N ALA A 330 22.22 -2.52 35.91
CA ALA A 330 22.56 -2.92 37.29
C ALA A 330 22.09 -1.92 38.37
N SER A 331 21.83 -2.47 39.57
CA SER A 331 21.85 -1.83 40.91
C SER A 331 20.89 -0.65 41.22
N ALA A 332 20.05 -0.87 42.22
CA ALA A 332 19.35 0.18 42.96
C ALA A 332 20.30 0.93 43.93
N PRO A 333 19.99 2.19 44.33
CA PRO A 333 20.82 2.95 45.27
C PRO A 333 20.77 2.40 46.70
N ALA A 334 21.91 1.95 47.21
CA ALA A 334 22.08 1.58 48.61
C ALA A 334 22.38 2.81 49.49
N PRO A 335 21.94 2.86 50.77
CA PRO A 335 21.95 4.08 51.57
C PRO A 335 23.33 4.49 52.08
N THR A 336 23.56 5.80 52.17
CA THR A 336 24.77 6.40 52.71
C THR A 336 24.93 6.14 54.21
N SER A 337 26.09 5.63 54.65
CA SER A 337 26.49 5.67 56.06
C SER A 337 28.01 5.66 56.25
N SER A 338 28.44 6.07 57.43
CA SER A 338 29.83 6.21 57.91
C SER A 338 30.67 7.32 57.28
N SER A 339 31.32 8.09 58.15
CA SER A 339 32.23 9.18 57.84
C SER A 339 33.67 8.78 58.13
N THR A 340 34.65 9.44 57.49
CA THR A 340 36.00 9.65 58.05
C THR A 340 36.60 10.91 57.44
N ILE A 341 37.39 11.63 58.24
CA ILE A 341 38.01 12.93 57.96
C ILE A 341 39.50 12.71 57.65
N VAL A 342 40.14 13.52 56.79
CA VAL A 342 41.48 14.17 57.02
C VAL A 342 41.98 15.02 55.82
N ARG A 343 41.97 16.34 56.05
CA ARG A 343 42.95 17.40 55.69
C ARG A 343 43.73 17.44 54.34
N THR A 344 43.57 18.60 53.66
CA THR A 344 44.63 19.49 53.05
C THR A 344 45.52 18.93 51.91
N SER A 345 45.92 19.68 50.87
CA SER A 345 46.56 21.00 50.96
C SER A 345 46.82 21.70 49.59
N THR A 346 46.96 23.04 49.63
CA THR A 346 47.80 23.92 48.77
C THR A 346 47.52 24.21 47.28
N ARG A 347 47.47 25.53 47.01
CA ARG A 347 48.09 26.31 45.89
C ARG A 347 47.47 26.35 44.48
N ALA A 348 46.89 27.53 44.20
CA ALA A 348 47.10 28.34 43.00
C ALA A 348 48.49 29.08 43.09
N PRO A 349 48.93 30.01 42.18
CA PRO A 349 48.20 30.65 41.07
C PRO A 349 48.99 30.93 39.76
N ALA A 350 48.38 31.73 38.87
CA ALA A 350 49.01 32.64 37.88
C ALA A 350 49.67 32.01 36.62
N SER A 351 49.86 32.72 35.49
CA SER A 351 49.18 33.88 34.87
C SER A 351 49.88 34.24 33.55
N THR A 352 49.20 34.81 32.54
CA THR A 352 49.66 35.99 31.74
C THR A 352 48.63 36.44 30.71
N SER A 353 48.79 37.63 30.15
CA SER A 353 47.88 38.32 29.23
C SER A 353 48.59 38.86 27.98
N ALA A 354 47.86 39.05 26.87
CA ALA A 354 48.33 39.80 25.70
C ALA A 354 47.18 40.43 24.88
N THR A 355 47.23 41.76 24.73
CA THR A 355 46.45 42.67 23.85
C THR A 355 47.13 44.07 23.96
N PRO A 356 46.80 45.15 23.19
CA PRO A 356 45.69 45.40 22.23
C PRO A 356 46.17 45.30 20.75
N THR A 357 45.99 46.15 19.71
CA THR A 357 45.53 47.56 19.46
C THR A 357 45.42 47.76 17.92
N SER A 358 44.69 48.69 17.27
CA SER A 358 43.42 49.44 17.50
C SER A 358 43.18 50.45 16.33
N VAL A 359 42.01 51.14 16.26
CA VAL A 359 41.78 52.48 15.63
C VAL A 359 41.79 52.51 14.07
N ARG A 360 41.03 53.31 13.28
CA ARG A 360 40.29 54.63 13.32
C ARG A 360 39.12 54.55 12.27
N THR A 361 38.00 55.30 12.14
CA THR A 361 37.20 56.36 12.84
C THR A 361 35.81 56.41 12.13
N SER A 362 34.65 56.53 12.80
CA SER A 362 33.95 57.72 13.36
C SER A 362 33.16 58.64 12.39
N THR A 363 31.85 58.79 12.63
CA THR A 363 31.02 60.03 12.76
C THR A 363 29.52 59.64 12.76
N ARG A 364 28.53 60.39 13.29
CA ARG A 364 28.44 61.40 14.38
C ARG A 364 26.93 61.62 14.72
N ALA A 365 26.59 61.87 15.99
CA ALA A 365 25.22 62.16 16.50
C ALA A 365 24.88 63.68 16.46
N PRO A 366 23.70 64.23 16.87
CA PRO A 366 22.59 63.63 17.64
C PRO A 366 21.15 64.02 17.15
N ALA A 367 20.15 63.91 18.04
CA ALA A 367 18.70 63.94 17.77
C ALA A 367 17.98 65.28 18.04
N SER A 368 16.70 65.37 17.62
CA SER A 368 15.73 66.39 18.06
C SER A 368 14.26 65.93 17.90
N THR A 369 13.51 65.89 19.03
CA THR A 369 12.16 66.47 19.27
C THR A 369 11.15 66.67 18.12
N SER A 370 9.81 66.50 18.27
CA SER A 370 8.95 66.18 19.45
C SER A 370 7.42 66.19 19.12
N VAL A 371 6.59 65.80 20.11
CA VAL A 371 5.13 66.04 20.27
C VAL A 371 4.15 65.02 19.61
N ALA A 372 3.02 64.78 20.30
CA ALA A 372 1.91 63.87 19.96
C ALA A 372 0.66 64.72 19.48
N PRO A 373 -0.67 64.43 19.72
CA PRO A 373 -1.33 63.45 20.60
C PRO A 373 -2.59 62.70 20.06
N THR A 374 -3.05 61.73 20.87
CA THR A 374 -4.43 61.25 21.13
C THR A 374 -5.59 61.39 20.12
N SER A 375 -6.16 60.23 19.74
CA SER A 375 -7.61 59.86 19.67
C SER A 375 -8.64 60.69 18.88
N THR A 376 -9.48 60.03 18.05
CA THR A 376 -10.87 59.60 18.43
C THR A 376 -11.64 58.82 17.33
N THR A 377 -12.41 57.81 17.77
CA THR A 377 -13.72 57.29 17.27
C THR A 377 -14.00 56.77 15.84
N SER A 378 -14.91 55.77 15.83
CA SER A 378 -15.99 55.45 14.87
C SER A 378 -15.71 54.81 13.49
N THR A 379 -15.96 53.49 13.45
CA THR A 379 -16.86 52.78 12.50
C THR A 379 -17.10 53.34 11.09
N ALA A 380 -16.73 52.53 10.09
CA ALA A 380 -17.50 52.34 8.86
C ALA A 380 -17.31 50.88 8.37
N ALA A 381 -18.37 50.25 7.87
CA ALA A 381 -18.29 48.96 7.19
C ALA A 381 -18.20 49.17 5.68
N ALA A 382 -17.47 48.31 4.98
CA ALA A 382 -17.46 48.25 3.51
C ALA A 382 -17.52 46.78 3.08
N SER A 383 -18.57 46.43 2.34
CA SER A 383 -18.82 45.08 1.83
C SER A 383 -17.89 44.74 0.64
N GLY A 384 -17.16 43.64 0.74
CA GLY A 384 -16.56 42.96 -0.42
C GLY A 384 -17.52 41.90 -0.98
N THR A 385 -17.61 41.78 -2.30
CA THR A 385 -18.47 40.80 -2.98
C THR A 385 -17.92 39.38 -2.91
N PRO A 386 -18.77 38.33 -2.98
CA PRO A 386 -18.32 36.95 -3.10
C PRO A 386 -17.60 36.70 -4.45
N SER A 387 -16.71 35.71 -4.46
CA SER A 387 -16.06 35.23 -5.69
C SER A 387 -17.02 34.33 -6.50
N PRO A 388 -16.99 34.34 -7.86
CA PRO A 388 -17.98 33.61 -8.65
C PRO A 388 -17.75 32.10 -8.81
N ASN A 389 -16.53 31.60 -8.55
CA ASN A 389 -16.10 30.25 -8.97
C ASN A 389 -16.54 29.13 -8.00
N GLY A 390 -17.82 29.10 -7.63
CA GLY A 390 -18.42 27.97 -6.91
C GLY A 390 -18.95 26.91 -7.89
N CYS A 391 -18.53 25.64 -7.73
CA CYS A 391 -19.16 24.53 -8.43
C CYS A 391 -20.54 24.22 -7.82
N ASN A 392 -21.59 24.91 -8.29
CA ASN A 392 -22.95 24.74 -7.78
C ASN A 392 -23.38 23.26 -7.75
N GLY A 393 -23.86 22.80 -6.59
CA GLY A 393 -24.43 21.46 -6.41
C GLY A 393 -23.45 20.35 -6.00
N VAL A 394 -22.16 20.65 -5.80
CA VAL A 394 -21.17 19.72 -5.22
C VAL A 394 -20.72 20.25 -3.86
N ALA A 395 -20.70 19.41 -2.82
CA ALA A 395 -20.28 19.81 -1.48
C ALA A 395 -18.80 20.23 -1.43
N ALA A 396 -18.44 21.09 -0.48
CA ALA A 396 -17.05 21.25 -0.08
C ALA A 396 -16.58 19.95 0.62
N TRP A 397 -15.34 19.52 0.35
CA TRP A 397 -14.75 18.45 1.15
C TRP A 397 -14.60 18.93 2.59
N THR A 398 -15.10 18.14 3.52
CA THR A 398 -14.81 18.24 4.94
C THR A 398 -14.23 16.90 5.37
N ALA A 399 -13.30 16.91 6.32
CA ALA A 399 -12.59 15.70 6.72
C ALA A 399 -13.55 14.70 7.42
N ALA A 400 -14.46 15.24 8.24
CA ALA A 400 -15.43 14.52 9.06
C ALA A 400 -16.70 14.01 8.32
N ASP A 401 -16.64 13.84 7.00
CA ASP A 401 -17.70 13.26 6.18
C ASP A 401 -17.19 11.99 5.47
N ALA A 402 -17.90 10.87 5.61
CA ALA A 402 -17.59 9.63 4.87
C ALA A 402 -18.05 9.68 3.40
N TYR A 403 -17.11 9.55 2.46
CA TYR A 403 -17.34 9.55 1.02
C TYR A 403 -17.21 8.14 0.43
N ASN A 404 -18.19 7.73 -0.37
CA ASN A 404 -18.15 6.43 -1.06
C ASN A 404 -17.43 6.54 -2.41
N GLY A 405 -16.90 5.44 -2.95
CA GLY A 405 -16.30 5.42 -4.29
C GLY A 405 -17.25 5.98 -5.36
N GLY A 406 -16.79 6.98 -6.11
CA GLY A 406 -17.58 7.78 -7.06
C GLY A 406 -18.20 9.07 -6.48
N ALA A 407 -18.11 9.31 -5.17
CA ALA A 407 -18.56 10.56 -4.54
C ALA A 407 -17.72 11.75 -5.01
N LYS A 408 -18.37 12.92 -5.12
CA LYS A 408 -17.80 14.16 -5.63
C LYS A 408 -17.70 15.22 -4.53
N VAL A 409 -16.55 15.86 -4.42
CA VAL A 409 -16.29 16.96 -3.47
C VAL A 409 -15.54 18.10 -4.15
N THR A 410 -15.59 19.29 -3.55
CA THR A 410 -14.77 20.44 -3.95
C THR A 410 -13.75 20.75 -2.87
N PHE A 411 -12.47 20.76 -3.23
CA PHE A 411 -11.37 21.04 -2.29
C PHE A 411 -10.31 21.91 -2.95
N SER A 412 -9.87 22.94 -2.24
CA SER A 412 -8.96 23.99 -2.75
C SER A 412 -9.38 24.64 -4.09
N GLY A 413 -10.66 24.56 -4.46
CA GLY A 413 -11.20 25.07 -5.72
C GLY A 413 -11.20 24.08 -6.89
N HIS A 414 -10.90 22.79 -6.67
CA HIS A 414 -10.96 21.73 -7.68
C HIS A 414 -11.97 20.64 -7.33
N LEU A 415 -12.46 19.94 -8.35
CA LEU A 415 -13.43 18.84 -8.25
C LEU A 415 -12.70 17.51 -8.12
N TRP A 416 -12.93 16.80 -7.02
CA TRP A 416 -12.31 15.50 -6.75
C TRP A 416 -13.35 14.39 -6.71
N ILE A 417 -12.95 13.19 -7.16
CA ILE A 417 -13.74 11.97 -7.10
C ILE A 417 -13.03 10.97 -6.20
N ALA A 418 -13.73 10.48 -5.17
CA ALA A 418 -13.27 9.38 -4.34
C ALA A 418 -13.13 8.11 -5.20
N ALA A 419 -11.95 7.52 -5.30
CA ALA A 419 -11.68 6.34 -6.11
C ALA A 419 -12.29 5.06 -5.50
N TRP A 420 -12.37 5.02 -4.17
CA TRP A 420 -13.02 4.02 -3.34
C TRP A 420 -13.65 4.73 -2.11
N TRP A 421 -14.07 3.99 -1.08
CA TRP A 421 -14.59 4.62 0.15
C TRP A 421 -13.46 5.28 0.96
N THR A 422 -13.70 6.47 1.50
CA THR A 422 -12.71 7.35 2.14
C THR A 422 -13.36 8.31 3.14
N GLU A 423 -12.65 8.63 4.21
CA GLU A 423 -13.01 9.54 5.30
C GLU A 423 -11.68 10.13 5.83
N ASP A 424 -11.64 11.41 6.21
CA ASP A 424 -10.43 12.20 6.54
C ASP A 424 -9.29 12.31 5.48
N ASP A 425 -9.17 11.43 4.46
CA ASP A 425 -8.16 11.58 3.39
C ASP A 425 -8.36 12.91 2.62
N SER A 426 -7.29 13.69 2.43
CA SER A 426 -7.37 15.05 1.87
C SER A 426 -7.20 15.06 0.34
N PRO A 427 -8.15 15.61 -0.45
CA PRO A 427 -8.04 15.55 -1.90
C PRO A 427 -6.81 16.28 -2.45
N GLY A 428 -6.02 15.57 -3.26
CA GLY A 428 -4.76 16.09 -3.83
C GLY A 428 -3.52 15.94 -2.94
N ASP A 429 -3.62 15.19 -1.82
CA ASP A 429 -2.48 14.78 -0.98
C ASP A 429 -1.46 13.85 -1.66
N GLY A 430 -1.84 13.22 -2.77
CA GLY A 430 -1.02 12.25 -3.51
C GLY A 430 -1.22 10.80 -3.09
N SER A 431 -2.14 10.50 -2.17
CA SER A 431 -2.53 9.14 -1.74
C SER A 431 -3.09 8.27 -2.88
N GLY A 432 -3.68 8.90 -3.89
CA GLY A 432 -4.46 8.24 -4.95
C GLY A 432 -5.88 7.84 -4.53
N VAL A 433 -6.27 8.07 -3.27
CA VAL A 433 -7.63 7.84 -2.76
C VAL A 433 -8.62 8.79 -3.42
N TRP A 434 -8.20 10.05 -3.61
CA TRP A 434 -8.90 11.03 -4.44
C TRP A 434 -8.27 11.07 -5.82
N THR A 435 -8.97 10.52 -6.81
CA THR A 435 -8.71 10.85 -8.21
C THR A 435 -9.16 12.27 -8.51
N ASP A 436 -8.38 12.98 -9.33
CA ASP A 436 -8.88 14.17 -10.01
C ASP A 436 -10.19 13.81 -10.73
N GLY A 437 -11.25 14.59 -10.46
CA GLY A 437 -12.57 14.36 -11.03
C GLY A 437 -12.68 14.77 -12.50
N ALA A 438 -11.67 15.46 -13.02
CA ALA A 438 -11.57 15.92 -14.39
C ALA A 438 -10.94 14.89 -15.34
N ASP A 439 -11.30 14.96 -16.63
CA ASP A 439 -10.46 14.36 -17.66
C ASP A 439 -9.05 14.99 -17.62
N PRO A 440 -7.95 14.21 -17.59
CA PRO A 440 -6.60 14.75 -17.42
C PRO A 440 -6.14 15.66 -18.57
N ARG A 441 -6.88 15.73 -19.69
CA ARG A 441 -6.65 16.72 -20.77
C ARG A 441 -7.19 18.10 -20.41
N LEU A 442 -8.20 18.20 -19.53
CA LEU A 442 -8.77 19.45 -19.04
C LEU A 442 -7.89 20.10 -17.97
N ALA A 443 -7.21 19.32 -17.14
CA ALA A 443 -6.19 19.80 -16.19
C ALA A 443 -4.98 20.50 -16.85
N LEU A 444 -4.85 20.43 -18.19
CA LEU A 444 -3.87 21.17 -18.99
C LEU A 444 -4.40 22.51 -19.54
N LEU A 445 -5.64 22.88 -19.19
CA LEU A 445 -6.37 24.05 -19.68
C LEU A 445 -6.71 25.00 -18.53
N SER A 446 -6.88 26.29 -18.83
CA SER A 446 -7.27 27.32 -17.85
C SER A 446 -8.78 27.53 -17.80
N ASP A 447 -9.37 27.71 -16.61
CA ASP A 447 -10.80 28.01 -16.38
C ASP A 447 -11.37 29.11 -17.28
N ASP A 448 -10.55 30.15 -17.54
CA ASP A 448 -10.83 31.29 -18.43
C ASP A 448 -11.21 30.88 -19.86
N LEU A 449 -10.81 29.68 -20.30
CA LEU A 449 -11.06 29.17 -21.64
C LEU A 449 -12.54 28.84 -21.88
N PHE A 450 -13.23 28.33 -20.86
CA PHE A 450 -14.61 27.84 -20.98
C PHE A 450 -15.63 28.74 -20.25
N THR A 451 -15.19 29.55 -19.29
CA THR A 451 -16.06 30.41 -18.49
C THR A 451 -16.89 31.37 -19.36
N GLY A 452 -18.21 31.22 -19.31
CA GLY A 452 -19.17 32.01 -20.09
C GLY A 452 -19.19 31.72 -21.60
N LYS A 453 -18.47 30.69 -22.07
CA LYS A 453 -18.27 30.40 -23.50
C LYS A 453 -19.29 29.48 -24.11
N ARG A 454 -19.38 29.47 -25.45
CA ARG A 454 -20.07 28.42 -26.22
C ARG A 454 -19.05 27.45 -26.80
N VAL A 455 -19.19 26.16 -26.45
CA VAL A 455 -18.20 25.11 -26.69
C VAL A 455 -18.77 24.03 -27.61
N LEU A 456 -17.96 23.55 -28.55
CA LEU A 456 -18.21 22.36 -29.37
C LEU A 456 -17.19 21.28 -29.00
N ASP A 457 -17.66 20.06 -28.79
CA ASP A 457 -16.85 18.87 -28.46
C ASP A 457 -17.07 17.82 -29.56
N VAL A 458 -16.06 17.64 -30.42
CA VAL A 458 -16.15 16.78 -31.63
C VAL A 458 -15.49 15.43 -31.34
N GLY A 459 -16.25 14.35 -31.49
CA GLY A 459 -15.88 13.02 -31.01
C GLY A 459 -16.13 12.91 -29.51
N CYS A 460 -17.28 13.39 -29.03
CA CYS A 460 -17.57 13.48 -27.60
C CYS A 460 -17.70 12.12 -26.88
N ASN A 461 -17.76 11.01 -27.62
CA ASN A 461 -18.03 9.66 -27.09
C ASN A 461 -19.30 9.68 -26.20
N GLU A 462 -19.27 9.03 -25.03
CA GLU A 462 -20.37 9.06 -24.04
C GLU A 462 -20.50 10.41 -23.27
N GLY A 463 -19.91 11.50 -23.78
CA GLY A 463 -20.15 12.85 -23.30
C GLY A 463 -19.57 13.17 -21.92
N TRP A 464 -18.49 12.49 -21.51
CA TRP A 464 -17.87 12.68 -20.19
C TRP A 464 -17.29 14.10 -20.05
N VAL A 465 -16.33 14.45 -20.90
CA VAL A 465 -15.74 15.80 -21.03
C VAL A 465 -16.82 16.85 -21.27
N THR A 466 -17.77 16.58 -22.17
CA THR A 466 -18.86 17.49 -22.52
C THR A 466 -19.75 17.85 -21.32
N CYS A 467 -20.14 16.86 -20.51
CA CYS A 467 -20.93 17.08 -19.30
C CYS A 467 -20.11 17.84 -18.25
N GLU A 468 -18.83 17.54 -18.12
CA GLU A 468 -17.94 18.18 -17.15
C GLU A 468 -17.73 19.67 -17.45
N ILE A 469 -17.41 20.03 -18.70
CA ILE A 469 -17.27 21.43 -19.13
C ILE A 469 -18.58 22.21 -18.89
N ALA A 470 -19.72 21.58 -19.14
CA ALA A 470 -21.03 22.18 -18.91
C ALA A 470 -21.44 22.26 -17.43
N GLN A 471 -20.93 21.37 -16.57
CA GLN A 471 -21.25 21.31 -15.15
C GLN A 471 -20.33 22.22 -14.31
N SER A 472 -19.03 22.19 -14.58
CA SER A 472 -17.99 22.69 -13.67
C SER A 472 -17.17 23.85 -14.24
N TRP A 473 -16.96 23.91 -15.56
CA TRP A 473 -16.09 24.90 -16.20
C TRP A 473 -16.83 26.15 -16.71
N GLY A 474 -18.02 26.43 -16.15
CA GLY A 474 -18.75 27.69 -16.37
C GLY A 474 -19.28 27.94 -17.79
N ALA A 475 -19.32 26.92 -18.67
CA ALA A 475 -19.72 27.11 -20.07
C ALA A 475 -21.21 27.49 -20.23
N SER A 476 -21.47 28.52 -21.04
CA SER A 476 -22.82 29.05 -21.32
C SER A 476 -23.68 28.13 -22.21
N HIS A 477 -23.02 27.32 -23.05
CA HIS A 477 -23.61 26.19 -23.79
C HIS A 477 -22.49 25.25 -24.27
N VAL A 478 -22.70 23.93 -24.20
CA VAL A 478 -21.82 22.90 -24.76
C VAL A 478 -22.60 21.98 -25.70
N LEU A 479 -22.10 21.75 -26.91
CA LEU A 479 -22.61 20.73 -27.83
C LEU A 479 -21.58 19.60 -27.97
N GLY A 480 -21.95 18.38 -27.59
CA GLY A 480 -21.20 17.18 -27.94
C GLY A 480 -21.72 16.59 -29.25
N VAL A 481 -20.82 16.28 -30.18
CA VAL A 481 -21.17 15.61 -31.44
C VAL A 481 -20.30 14.37 -31.63
N ASP A 482 -20.93 13.28 -32.03
CA ASP A 482 -20.29 12.01 -32.36
C ASP A 482 -21.05 11.35 -33.52
N ILE A 483 -20.39 10.45 -34.24
CA ILE A 483 -20.99 9.71 -35.36
C ILE A 483 -21.74 8.46 -34.87
N ASP A 484 -21.39 7.93 -33.68
CA ASP A 484 -22.03 6.74 -33.12
C ASP A 484 -23.27 7.11 -32.27
N GLU A 485 -24.46 6.69 -32.74
CA GLU A 485 -25.71 6.90 -32.03
C GLU A 485 -25.76 6.18 -30.67
N VAL A 486 -25.01 5.10 -30.47
CA VAL A 486 -24.91 4.39 -29.20
C VAL A 486 -24.14 5.24 -28.18
N LEU A 487 -23.02 5.84 -28.59
CA LEU A 487 -22.25 6.76 -27.74
C LEU A 487 -23.07 8.01 -27.39
N ILE A 488 -23.82 8.56 -28.34
CA ILE A 488 -24.73 9.69 -28.08
C ILE A 488 -25.91 9.32 -27.16
N ARG A 489 -26.47 8.11 -27.26
CA ARG A 489 -27.43 7.59 -26.27
C ARG A 489 -26.78 7.43 -24.89
N GLY A 490 -25.51 7.02 -24.85
CA GLY A 490 -24.65 7.04 -23.67
C GLY A 490 -24.54 8.46 -23.07
N ALA A 491 -24.23 9.46 -23.88
CA ALA A 491 -24.10 10.85 -23.46
C ALA A 491 -25.43 11.46 -22.94
N TRP A 492 -26.56 11.19 -23.61
CA TRP A 492 -27.89 11.55 -23.10
C TRP A 492 -28.28 10.79 -21.83
N ARG A 493 -27.66 9.64 -21.53
CA ARG A 493 -27.74 8.99 -20.21
C ARG A 493 -26.81 9.70 -19.21
N ARG A 494 -25.53 9.90 -19.54
CA ARG A 494 -24.51 10.57 -18.71
C ARG A 494 -24.98 11.93 -18.21
N ARG A 495 -25.65 12.74 -19.03
CA ARG A 495 -26.27 14.01 -18.62
C ARG A 495 -27.32 13.83 -17.52
N ARG A 496 -28.18 12.82 -17.63
CA ARG A 496 -29.22 12.50 -16.63
C ARG A 496 -28.62 11.93 -15.35
N VAL A 497 -27.58 11.11 -15.45
CA VAL A 497 -26.79 10.62 -14.32
C VAL A 497 -26.18 11.80 -13.56
N ALA A 498 -25.41 12.66 -14.25
CA ALA A 498 -24.78 13.83 -13.65
C ALA A 498 -25.79 14.84 -13.06
N TRP A 499 -26.99 14.97 -13.63
CA TRP A 499 -28.09 15.74 -13.04
C TRP A 499 -28.69 15.06 -11.80
N SER A 500 -28.78 13.73 -11.78
CA SER A 500 -29.21 12.92 -10.63
C SER A 500 -28.16 12.84 -9.51
N LEU A 501 -27.06 13.59 -9.66
CA LEU A 501 -25.94 13.71 -8.72
C LEU A 501 -25.71 15.17 -8.30
N GLN A 502 -26.67 16.08 -8.53
CA GLN A 502 -26.61 17.50 -8.15
C GLN A 502 -27.65 17.84 -7.07
N ALA A 503 -27.18 18.31 -5.91
CA ALA A 503 -28.05 18.74 -4.83
C ALA A 503 -29.01 19.87 -5.27
N PRO A 504 -30.23 19.97 -4.71
CA PRO A 504 -31.18 21.02 -5.09
C PRO A 504 -30.65 22.38 -4.63
N GLU A 505 -30.74 23.40 -5.48
CA GLU A 505 -30.43 24.77 -5.08
C GLU A 505 -31.45 25.28 -4.05
N ASP A 506 -30.96 25.90 -2.96
CA ASP A 506 -31.80 26.56 -1.97
C ASP A 506 -32.66 27.66 -2.62
N ILE A 507 -33.98 27.56 -2.43
CA ILE A 507 -34.93 28.55 -2.94
C ILE A 507 -34.80 29.84 -2.11
N PRO A 508 -34.45 31.00 -2.71
CA PRO A 508 -34.31 32.24 -1.97
C PRO A 508 -35.63 32.64 -1.29
N THR A 509 -35.64 32.70 0.04
CA THR A 509 -36.85 32.99 0.81
C THR A 509 -37.24 34.47 0.68
N VAL A 510 -38.35 34.73 0.01
CA VAL A 510 -38.89 36.09 -0.19
C VAL A 510 -39.32 36.68 1.15
N SER A 511 -38.72 37.80 1.53
CA SER A 511 -38.84 38.38 2.87
C SER A 511 -39.99 39.39 2.99
N GLU A 512 -41.13 38.99 3.56
CA GLU A 512 -42.08 39.90 4.24
C GLU A 512 -42.82 39.18 5.39
N GLY A 513 -43.15 39.94 6.45
CA GLY A 513 -44.09 39.51 7.52
C GLY A 513 -43.49 39.23 8.91
N ARG A 514 -44.24 39.59 9.96
CA ARG A 514 -43.89 39.36 11.39
C ARG A 514 -44.59 38.11 11.96
N PRO A 515 -44.05 37.48 13.02
CA PRO A 515 -44.38 36.10 13.39
C PRO A 515 -45.67 35.93 14.20
N SER A 516 -46.26 34.73 14.10
CA SER A 516 -47.30 34.22 15.00
C SER A 516 -46.80 33.00 15.79
N LYS A 517 -47.43 32.70 16.94
CA LYS A 517 -47.03 31.58 17.82
C LYS A 517 -47.88 30.33 17.54
N ARG A 518 -47.25 29.16 17.73
CA ARG A 518 -47.80 27.78 17.59
C ARG A 518 -48.07 27.31 16.15
N ALA A 519 -47.01 26.82 15.51
CA ALA A 519 -47.04 25.49 14.92
C ALA A 519 -46.05 24.60 15.69
N ARG A 520 -46.43 23.35 15.99
CA ARG A 520 -45.54 22.31 16.52
C ARG A 520 -45.92 20.98 15.88
N LEU A 521 -45.38 20.72 14.70
CA LEU A 521 -45.28 19.40 14.08
C LEU A 521 -44.16 19.44 13.02
N GLU A 522 -43.72 18.27 12.57
CA GLU A 522 -42.51 18.09 11.78
C GLU A 522 -42.44 18.91 10.47
N SER A 523 -41.27 19.51 10.21
CA SER A 523 -40.73 19.70 8.86
C SER A 523 -39.26 19.25 8.90
N SER A 524 -39.01 17.95 8.80
CA SER A 524 -38.75 17.27 7.51
C SER A 524 -37.39 17.69 6.95
N ALA A 525 -36.41 16.80 7.12
CA ALA A 525 -35.02 16.99 6.73
C ALA A 525 -34.83 17.28 5.22
N VAL A 526 -33.62 17.73 4.88
CA VAL A 526 -32.97 17.30 3.62
C VAL A 526 -32.16 16.05 3.99
N PRO A 527 -32.73 14.83 3.97
CA PRO A 527 -31.93 13.62 4.12
C PRO A 527 -31.14 13.42 2.82
N ASN A 528 -29.95 12.85 2.94
CA ASN A 528 -29.06 12.36 1.88
C ASN A 528 -29.67 12.48 0.47
N TYR A 529 -29.31 13.56 -0.24
CA TYR A 529 -29.63 13.69 -1.66
C TYR A 529 -29.21 12.40 -2.38
N PHE A 530 -30.09 11.89 -3.26
CA PHE A 530 -30.20 10.46 -3.59
C PHE A 530 -28.85 9.73 -3.62
N PRO A 531 -28.60 8.76 -2.70
CA PRO A 531 -27.40 7.94 -2.79
C PRO A 531 -27.41 7.17 -4.12
N ALA A 532 -26.24 6.92 -4.71
CA ALA A 532 -26.13 6.31 -6.05
C ALA A 532 -26.89 4.98 -6.18
N SER A 533 -27.06 4.24 -5.08
CA SER A 533 -27.92 3.05 -4.98
C SER A 533 -29.37 3.27 -5.42
N PHE A 534 -29.88 4.50 -5.35
CA PHE A 534 -31.22 4.87 -5.82
C PHE A 534 -31.30 4.90 -7.36
N GLU A 535 -30.26 5.35 -8.08
CA GLU A 535 -30.23 5.15 -9.55
C GLU A 535 -30.11 3.67 -9.89
N HIS A 536 -29.23 2.93 -9.20
CA HIS A 536 -29.06 1.49 -9.43
C HIS A 536 -30.35 0.67 -9.20
N THR A 537 -31.26 1.16 -8.35
CA THR A 537 -32.52 0.47 -8.01
C THR A 537 -33.73 0.99 -8.81
N TYR A 538 -33.79 2.29 -9.14
CA TYR A 538 -34.98 2.93 -9.71
C TYR A 538 -34.75 3.72 -11.02
N GLY A 539 -33.50 3.91 -11.43
CA GLY A 539 -33.11 4.70 -12.61
C GLY A 539 -32.95 6.20 -12.35
N PRO A 540 -32.40 6.96 -13.32
CA PRO A 540 -32.03 8.36 -13.14
C PRO A 540 -33.24 9.30 -13.10
N VAL A 541 -33.09 10.37 -12.33
CA VAL A 541 -34.11 11.40 -12.10
C VAL A 541 -34.47 12.10 -13.42
N SER A 542 -35.75 12.36 -13.61
CA SER A 542 -36.24 13.12 -14.76
C SER A 542 -35.82 14.58 -14.67
N ILE A 543 -35.14 15.07 -15.71
CA ILE A 543 -34.81 16.51 -15.84
C ILE A 543 -36.14 17.29 -15.92
N PRO A 544 -36.33 18.33 -15.08
CA PRO A 544 -37.58 19.09 -15.06
C PRO A 544 -37.83 19.86 -16.38
N PRO A 545 -39.11 20.18 -16.69
CA PRO A 545 -39.45 20.97 -17.87
C PRO A 545 -38.89 22.39 -17.79
N TYR A 546 -38.68 22.97 -18.97
CA TYR A 546 -37.96 24.23 -19.20
C TYR A 546 -38.59 25.47 -18.55
N GLU A 547 -37.81 26.17 -17.72
CA GLU A 547 -38.07 27.56 -17.30
C GLU A 547 -37.06 28.53 -17.96
N ASN A 548 -37.56 29.66 -18.47
CA ASN A 548 -36.76 30.62 -19.27
C ASN A 548 -35.53 31.20 -18.55
N THR A 549 -35.49 31.17 -17.21
CA THR A 549 -34.43 31.76 -16.38
C THR A 549 -33.20 30.87 -16.21
N ARG A 550 -33.27 29.57 -16.50
CA ARG A 550 -32.22 28.57 -16.19
C ARG A 550 -31.47 28.04 -17.43
N LYS A 551 -31.67 28.62 -18.62
CA LYS A 551 -31.18 28.06 -19.89
C LYS A 551 -29.66 27.89 -20.00
N HIS A 552 -28.87 28.72 -19.31
CA HIS A 552 -27.40 28.71 -19.34
C HIS A 552 -26.76 27.94 -18.17
N ILE A 553 -27.54 27.09 -17.49
CA ILE A 553 -27.11 26.28 -16.35
C ILE A 553 -27.30 24.80 -16.69
N PHE A 554 -26.46 23.93 -16.12
CA PHE A 554 -26.62 22.47 -16.22
C PHE A 554 -28.00 22.04 -15.68
N PRO A 555 -28.72 21.09 -16.32
CA PRO A 555 -28.36 20.27 -17.49
C PRO A 555 -28.89 20.87 -18.82
N HIS A 556 -29.34 22.12 -18.81
CA HIS A 556 -30.00 22.77 -19.96
C HIS A 556 -29.00 23.44 -20.91
N ASN A 557 -27.81 23.80 -20.41
CA ASN A 557 -26.67 24.29 -21.21
C ASN A 557 -25.92 23.18 -21.97
N VAL A 558 -26.35 21.92 -21.94
CA VAL A 558 -25.66 20.84 -22.66
C VAL A 558 -26.61 19.96 -23.49
N SER A 559 -26.16 19.71 -24.72
CA SER A 559 -26.87 18.98 -25.78
C SER A 559 -25.95 18.01 -26.49
N PHE A 560 -26.50 16.91 -27.01
CA PHE A 560 -25.75 15.88 -27.73
C PHE A 560 -26.39 15.57 -29.08
N ARG A 561 -25.57 15.29 -30.09
CA ARG A 561 -26.04 15.08 -31.46
C ARG A 561 -25.29 13.94 -32.14
N THR A 562 -26.05 13.01 -32.73
CA THR A 562 -25.50 12.07 -33.71
C THR A 562 -25.39 12.81 -35.04
N ALA A 563 -24.17 12.92 -35.57
CA ALA A 563 -23.90 13.44 -36.92
C ALA A 563 -22.48 13.07 -37.35
N ASP A 564 -22.27 12.84 -38.64
CA ASP A 564 -20.93 12.93 -39.23
C ASP A 564 -20.56 14.42 -39.33
N TRP A 565 -20.07 15.02 -38.25
CA TRP A 565 -19.75 16.45 -38.19
C TRP A 565 -18.68 16.87 -39.20
N VAL A 566 -17.93 15.94 -39.81
CA VAL A 566 -17.00 16.29 -40.90
C VAL A 566 -17.76 16.60 -42.18
N HIS A 567 -18.94 15.99 -42.41
CA HIS A 567 -19.63 16.00 -43.71
C HIS A 567 -21.12 16.43 -43.69
N GLU A 568 -21.77 16.49 -42.54
CA GLU A 568 -23.21 16.85 -42.39
C GLU A 568 -23.38 18.21 -41.71
N ASP A 569 -24.29 19.06 -42.21
CA ASP A 569 -24.60 20.35 -41.57
C ASP A 569 -25.31 20.18 -40.22
N VAL A 570 -24.81 20.84 -39.18
CA VAL A 570 -25.44 20.90 -37.86
C VAL A 570 -26.05 22.30 -37.66
N PRO A 571 -27.39 22.44 -37.48
CA PRO A 571 -28.07 23.74 -37.32
C PRO A 571 -27.48 24.63 -36.22
N GLU A 572 -26.97 24.02 -35.15
CA GLU A 572 -26.32 24.68 -34.03
C GLU A 572 -25.01 25.42 -34.44
N ASP A 573 -24.32 24.95 -35.49
CA ASP A 573 -23.10 25.58 -36.04
C ASP A 573 -23.37 27.02 -36.55
N GLN A 574 -24.60 27.30 -37.02
CA GLN A 574 -24.98 28.61 -37.58
C GLN A 574 -24.84 29.77 -36.58
N SER A 575 -24.78 29.46 -35.28
CA SER A 575 -24.60 30.45 -34.21
C SER A 575 -23.13 30.61 -33.81
N GLY A 576 -22.20 29.85 -34.38
CA GLY A 576 -20.76 29.83 -34.07
C GLY A 576 -20.40 29.35 -32.66
N TYR A 577 -19.11 29.17 -32.38
CA TYR A 577 -18.57 28.75 -31.07
C TYR A 577 -17.40 29.62 -30.63
N ASP A 578 -17.25 29.86 -29.33
CA ASP A 578 -16.06 30.48 -28.75
C ASP A 578 -14.87 29.48 -28.70
N VAL A 579 -15.17 28.20 -28.45
CA VAL A 579 -14.17 27.14 -28.33
C VAL A 579 -14.63 25.90 -29.08
N VAL A 580 -13.72 25.27 -29.83
CA VAL A 580 -13.89 23.91 -30.35
C VAL A 580 -12.82 23.03 -29.71
N ILE A 581 -13.20 21.88 -29.18
CA ILE A 581 -12.28 20.85 -28.69
C ILE A 581 -12.39 19.58 -29.56
N ALA A 582 -11.25 18.95 -29.80
CA ALA A 582 -11.11 17.75 -30.62
C ALA A 582 -10.11 16.79 -29.97
N PHE A 583 -10.59 16.07 -28.95
CA PHE A 583 -9.80 15.11 -28.19
C PHE A 583 -9.88 13.71 -28.82
N SER A 584 -8.74 13.02 -28.93
CA SER A 584 -8.54 11.68 -29.53
C SER A 584 -9.05 11.44 -30.98
N ILE A 585 -9.83 12.35 -31.57
CA ILE A 585 -10.61 12.14 -32.80
C ILE A 585 -9.82 12.36 -34.10
N SER A 586 -8.79 13.21 -34.08
CA SER A 586 -8.11 13.70 -35.30
C SER A 586 -7.52 12.55 -36.14
N LYS A 587 -6.89 11.57 -35.49
CA LYS A 587 -6.42 10.34 -36.11
C LYS A 587 -7.53 9.47 -36.71
N TRP A 588 -8.72 9.42 -36.10
CA TRP A 588 -9.85 8.63 -36.62
C TRP A 588 -10.36 9.25 -37.93
N ILE A 589 -10.54 10.57 -37.97
CA ILE A 589 -10.91 11.31 -39.18
C ILE A 589 -9.88 11.07 -40.29
N HIS A 590 -8.59 11.26 -39.96
CA HIS A 590 -7.49 11.12 -40.90
C HIS A 590 -7.34 9.70 -41.47
N LEU A 591 -7.62 8.65 -40.69
CA LEU A 591 -7.60 7.26 -41.17
C LEU A 591 -8.83 6.88 -42.01
N ASN A 592 -10.03 7.32 -41.64
CA ASN A 592 -11.26 6.94 -42.33
C ASN A 592 -11.52 7.76 -43.60
N GLY A 593 -11.25 9.07 -43.58
CA GLY A 593 -11.48 9.99 -44.71
C GLY A 593 -10.22 10.49 -45.44
N GLY A 594 -9.03 10.16 -44.94
CA GLY A 594 -7.76 10.53 -45.59
C GLY A 594 -7.30 11.97 -45.35
N ASP A 595 -6.28 12.40 -46.11
CA ASP A 595 -5.69 13.74 -46.03
C ASP A 595 -6.72 14.86 -46.30
N ASP A 596 -7.63 14.64 -47.26
CA ASP A 596 -8.65 15.61 -47.63
C ASP A 596 -9.69 15.81 -46.52
N ALA A 597 -10.08 14.75 -45.81
CA ALA A 597 -11.05 14.84 -44.71
C ALA A 597 -10.47 15.56 -43.47
N ILE A 598 -9.20 15.32 -43.10
CA ILE A 598 -8.58 16.03 -41.98
C ILE A 598 -8.35 17.52 -42.31
N ALA A 599 -8.03 17.85 -43.56
CA ALA A 599 -7.94 19.23 -44.04
C ALA A 599 -9.31 19.92 -44.12
N HIS A 600 -10.36 19.19 -44.51
CA HIS A 600 -11.74 19.70 -44.50
C HIS A 600 -12.24 19.94 -43.07
N PHE A 601 -11.99 19.00 -42.15
CA PHE A 601 -12.28 19.15 -40.72
C PHE A 601 -11.64 20.42 -40.15
N PHE A 602 -10.34 20.64 -40.34
CA PHE A 602 -9.68 21.86 -39.85
C PHE A 602 -10.25 23.16 -40.45
N ARG A 603 -10.70 23.13 -41.71
CA ARG A 603 -11.38 24.29 -42.32
C ARG A 603 -12.76 24.49 -41.70
N ARG A 604 -13.56 23.44 -41.52
CA ARG A 604 -14.88 23.53 -40.86
C ARG A 604 -14.77 24.05 -39.43
N VAL A 605 -13.76 23.61 -38.67
CA VAL A 605 -13.47 24.14 -37.33
C VAL A 605 -13.18 25.64 -37.36
N TYR A 606 -12.43 26.13 -38.36
CA TYR A 606 -12.22 27.57 -38.55
C TYR A 606 -13.52 28.30 -38.90
N ASP A 607 -14.33 27.74 -39.81
CA ASP A 607 -15.56 28.37 -40.30
C ASP A 607 -16.67 28.48 -39.24
N VAL A 608 -16.69 27.59 -38.23
CA VAL A 608 -17.64 27.67 -37.09
C VAL A 608 -17.12 28.45 -35.88
N LEU A 609 -15.85 28.84 -35.84
CA LEU A 609 -15.28 29.58 -34.72
C LEU A 609 -15.62 31.08 -34.80
N ALA A 610 -15.99 31.64 -33.65
CA ALA A 610 -16.19 33.08 -33.48
C ALA A 610 -14.86 33.84 -33.66
N VAL A 611 -14.96 35.16 -33.89
CA VAL A 611 -13.78 36.02 -34.04
C VAL A 611 -12.94 36.01 -32.75
N ARG A 612 -11.72 35.47 -32.84
CA ARG A 612 -10.80 35.15 -31.72
C ARG A 612 -11.20 33.94 -30.85
N GLY A 613 -12.02 33.04 -31.36
CA GLY A 613 -12.27 31.74 -30.74
C GLY A 613 -11.03 30.83 -30.74
N VAL A 614 -11.09 29.76 -29.94
CA VAL A 614 -9.95 28.86 -29.67
C VAL A 614 -10.23 27.46 -30.19
N PHE A 615 -9.24 26.85 -30.85
CA PHE A 615 -9.26 25.42 -31.19
C PHE A 615 -8.29 24.65 -30.29
N VAL A 616 -8.78 23.65 -29.57
CA VAL A 616 -7.98 22.72 -28.76
C VAL A 616 -7.95 21.36 -29.45
N LEU A 617 -6.76 20.92 -29.87
CA LEU A 617 -6.57 19.73 -30.69
C LEU A 617 -5.63 18.73 -30.01
N GLU A 618 -6.10 17.50 -29.78
CA GLU A 618 -5.24 16.39 -29.37
C GLU A 618 -4.72 15.64 -30.61
N THR A 619 -3.39 15.64 -30.81
CA THR A 619 -2.72 14.96 -31.92
C THR A 619 -2.01 13.68 -31.45
N GLN A 620 -2.38 12.53 -32.01
CA GLN A 620 -1.79 11.25 -31.63
C GLN A 620 -0.47 11.01 -32.40
N PRO A 621 0.60 10.48 -31.77
CA PRO A 621 1.88 10.27 -32.45
C PRO A 621 1.76 9.36 -33.69
N TRP A 622 2.55 9.68 -34.73
CA TRP A 622 2.47 9.03 -36.04
C TRP A 622 2.68 7.50 -35.97
N ASP A 623 3.56 7.01 -35.11
CA ASP A 623 3.81 5.57 -34.95
C ASP A 623 2.56 4.81 -34.46
N THR A 624 1.62 5.48 -33.78
CA THR A 624 0.35 4.88 -33.39
C THR A 624 -0.57 4.56 -34.58
N TYR A 625 -0.33 5.15 -35.76
CA TYR A 625 -1.04 4.83 -37.01
C TYR A 625 -0.59 3.46 -37.57
N ALA A 626 0.56 2.94 -37.14
CA ALA A 626 1.09 1.65 -37.61
C ALA A 626 0.21 0.44 -37.22
N LYS A 627 -0.69 0.57 -36.23
CA LYS A 627 -1.69 -0.47 -35.92
C LYS A 627 -2.66 -0.68 -37.09
N ALA A 628 -3.21 0.39 -37.67
CA ALA A 628 -4.15 0.31 -38.80
C ALA A 628 -3.50 -0.30 -40.06
N ARG A 629 -2.21 -0.03 -40.27
CA ARG A 629 -1.41 -0.63 -41.37
C ARG A 629 -1.17 -2.15 -41.23
N LYS A 630 -1.48 -2.75 -40.07
CA LYS A 630 -1.19 -4.16 -39.72
C LYS A 630 -2.44 -5.01 -39.46
N MET A 631 -3.65 -4.45 -39.54
CA MET A 631 -4.88 -5.26 -39.40
C MET A 631 -5.03 -6.16 -40.63
N ASP A 632 -5.20 -7.46 -40.42
CA ASP A 632 -5.41 -8.42 -41.53
C ASP A 632 -6.91 -8.57 -41.86
N LYS A 633 -7.22 -9.09 -43.05
CA LYS A 633 -8.59 -9.31 -43.56
C LYS A 633 -9.45 -10.16 -42.62
N ALA A 634 -8.84 -11.04 -41.83
CA ALA A 634 -9.53 -11.84 -40.82
C ALA A 634 -10.08 -11.00 -39.65
N CYS A 635 -9.38 -9.95 -39.18
CA CYS A 635 -9.85 -9.11 -38.08
C CYS A 635 -11.12 -8.32 -38.44
N VAL A 636 -11.25 -7.90 -39.70
CA VAL A 636 -12.43 -7.20 -40.22
C VAL A 636 -13.68 -8.10 -40.20
N PHE A 637 -13.53 -9.43 -40.19
CA PHE A 637 -14.64 -10.37 -40.10
C PHE A 637 -15.11 -10.58 -38.64
N LEU A 638 -14.20 -10.60 -37.67
CA LEU A 638 -14.55 -10.76 -36.25
C LEU A 638 -15.28 -9.53 -35.69
N LEU A 639 -14.90 -8.32 -36.12
CA LEU A 639 -15.59 -7.07 -35.77
C LEU A 639 -17.02 -6.95 -36.34
N ARG A 640 -17.48 -7.89 -37.20
CA ARG A 640 -18.85 -7.92 -37.73
C ARG A 640 -19.84 -8.74 -36.89
N LEU A 641 -19.40 -9.37 -35.79
CA LEU A 641 -20.26 -10.23 -34.95
C LEU A 641 -20.94 -9.46 -33.78
N SER A 642 -20.50 -8.26 -33.47
CA SER A 642 -21.21 -7.30 -32.59
C SER A 642 -22.20 -6.47 -33.40
N ASN A 643 -23.44 -6.96 -33.51
CA ASN A 643 -24.47 -6.39 -34.39
C ASN A 643 -24.90 -4.96 -34.03
N ALA A 644 -24.57 -3.97 -34.87
CA ALA A 644 -25.48 -2.86 -35.25
C ALA A 644 -24.93 -1.94 -36.38
N PHE A 645 -24.65 -2.44 -37.59
CA PHE A 645 -24.63 -1.56 -38.79
C PHE A 645 -24.86 -2.33 -40.10
N VAL A 646 -25.48 -1.65 -41.06
CA VAL A 646 -25.57 -2.06 -42.47
C VAL A 646 -24.64 -1.15 -43.29
N ASP A 647 -23.83 -1.75 -44.15
CA ASP A 647 -22.98 -1.09 -45.17
C ASP A 647 -22.05 0.07 -44.72
N ALA A 648 -20.91 -0.30 -44.11
CA ALA A 648 -19.71 0.53 -44.02
C ALA A 648 -18.44 -0.22 -44.50
N PRO A 649 -17.49 0.42 -45.21
CA PRO A 649 -16.50 -0.28 -46.03
C PRO A 649 -15.15 -0.53 -45.31
N GLY A 650 -14.99 -1.69 -44.67
CA GLY A 650 -13.74 -2.13 -44.01
C GLY A 650 -12.51 -2.36 -44.93
N GLN A 651 -12.51 -1.81 -46.14
CA GLN A 651 -11.43 -1.88 -47.13
C GLN A 651 -10.60 -0.58 -47.18
N THR A 652 -11.21 0.57 -46.88
CA THR A 652 -10.60 1.91 -47.02
C THR A 652 -9.47 2.17 -46.03
N LEU A 653 -9.65 1.80 -44.75
CA LEU A 653 -8.69 2.11 -43.66
C LEU A 653 -7.24 1.72 -43.97
N GLN A 654 -7.01 0.56 -44.60
CA GLN A 654 -5.66 0.11 -44.95
C GLN A 654 -5.09 0.81 -46.18
N GLU A 655 -5.94 1.26 -47.09
CA GLU A 655 -5.56 1.89 -48.36
C GLU A 655 -5.28 3.38 -48.10
N ASN A 656 -6.15 4.05 -47.34
CA ASN A 656 -5.93 5.37 -46.76
C ASN A 656 -4.63 5.42 -45.95
N ALA A 657 -4.44 4.52 -44.98
CA ALA A 657 -3.23 4.50 -44.15
C ALA A 657 -1.92 4.28 -44.95
N LYS A 658 -1.98 3.81 -46.20
CA LYS A 658 -0.84 3.70 -47.12
C LYS A 658 -0.68 4.92 -48.04
N SER A 659 -1.74 5.70 -48.26
CA SER A 659 -1.75 6.88 -49.15
C SER A 659 -1.64 8.22 -48.41
N LEU A 660 -1.84 8.29 -47.09
CA LEU A 660 -1.62 9.50 -46.28
C LEU A 660 -0.23 10.09 -46.52
N LYS A 661 -0.19 11.36 -46.94
CA LYS A 661 1.03 12.17 -47.11
C LYS A 661 1.23 13.08 -45.91
N LEU A 662 0.12 13.66 -45.41
CA LEU A 662 0.12 14.52 -44.23
C LEU A 662 0.43 13.70 -42.97
N ARG A 663 1.04 14.36 -41.99
CA ARG A 663 1.36 13.83 -40.67
C ARG A 663 0.88 14.80 -39.59
N PRO A 664 0.71 14.33 -38.34
CA PRO A 664 0.43 15.21 -37.20
C PRO A 664 1.43 16.37 -37.01
N SER A 665 2.69 16.21 -37.44
CA SER A 665 3.70 17.28 -37.48
C SER A 665 3.35 18.45 -38.41
N ASP A 666 2.50 18.20 -39.39
CA ASP A 666 2.23 19.12 -40.49
C ASP A 666 0.94 19.92 -40.23
N PHE A 667 0.13 19.49 -39.25
CA PHE A 667 -1.16 20.07 -38.88
C PHE A 667 -1.04 21.55 -38.47
N GLU A 668 0.03 21.95 -37.77
CA GLU A 668 0.24 23.38 -37.42
C GLU A 668 0.42 24.26 -38.67
N GLY A 669 1.08 23.73 -39.72
CA GLY A 669 1.21 24.43 -41.00
C GLY A 669 -0.14 24.59 -41.69
N ILE A 670 -0.92 23.51 -41.77
CA ILE A 670 -2.27 23.52 -42.38
C ILE A 670 -3.19 24.50 -41.65
N LEU A 671 -3.16 24.53 -40.32
CA LEU A 671 -3.96 25.45 -39.51
C LEU A 671 -3.55 26.92 -39.77
N LYS A 672 -2.25 27.22 -39.86
CA LYS A 672 -1.76 28.55 -40.24
C LYS A 672 -2.19 28.96 -41.66
N ASP A 673 -2.14 28.04 -42.62
CA ASP A 673 -2.57 28.26 -44.01
C ASP A 673 -4.10 28.44 -44.14
N ILE A 674 -4.88 27.89 -43.20
CA ILE A 674 -6.34 28.13 -43.09
C ILE A 674 -6.64 29.51 -42.49
N GLY A 675 -5.79 30.00 -41.57
CA GLY A 675 -5.91 31.33 -40.95
C GLY A 675 -5.77 31.36 -39.43
N PHE A 676 -5.43 30.24 -38.78
CA PHE A 676 -5.15 30.22 -37.34
C PHE A 676 -3.84 30.91 -36.96
N GLY A 677 -3.72 31.31 -35.69
CA GLY A 677 -2.47 31.80 -35.11
C GLY A 677 -1.41 30.69 -34.97
N SER A 678 -0.26 31.04 -34.35
CA SER A 678 0.72 30.01 -33.98
C SER A 678 0.18 29.15 -32.84
N ALA A 679 0.40 27.84 -32.90
CA ALA A 679 -0.07 26.93 -31.88
C ALA A 679 0.73 27.07 -30.58
N GLN A 680 0.05 26.89 -29.45
CA GLN A 680 0.67 26.79 -28.13
C GLN A 680 0.58 25.34 -27.67
N LYS A 681 1.71 24.72 -27.32
CA LYS A 681 1.69 23.41 -26.62
C LYS A 681 1.23 23.64 -25.19
N LEU A 682 0.11 23.04 -24.80
CA LEU A 682 -0.46 23.16 -23.45
C LEU A 682 0.08 22.08 -22.50
N GLY A 683 0.34 20.86 -23.00
CA GLY A 683 0.97 19.80 -22.21
C GLY A 683 1.05 18.48 -22.96
N THR A 684 1.16 17.38 -22.23
CA THR A 684 1.05 15.99 -22.72
C THR A 684 0.50 15.13 -21.59
N THR A 685 -0.57 14.36 -21.82
CA THR A 685 -1.20 13.53 -20.78
C THR A 685 -0.52 12.17 -20.65
N GLY A 686 -0.29 11.73 -19.42
CA GLY A 686 0.11 10.35 -19.08
C GLY A 686 1.62 10.05 -19.06
N GLU A 687 2.49 10.99 -19.45
CA GLU A 687 3.96 10.86 -19.37
C GLU A 687 4.57 12.16 -18.83
N GLY A 688 4.87 12.18 -17.53
CA GLY A 688 5.43 13.31 -16.79
C GLY A 688 5.44 13.04 -15.28
N LEU A 689 6.19 13.81 -14.51
CA LEU A 689 6.11 13.79 -13.04
C LEU A 689 4.87 14.57 -12.58
N VAL A 690 4.25 14.14 -11.46
CA VAL A 690 3.16 14.90 -10.84
C VAL A 690 3.68 16.31 -10.48
N PRO A 691 3.01 17.39 -10.92
CA PRO A 691 3.44 18.75 -10.61
C PRO A 691 3.57 18.97 -9.10
N SER A 692 4.78 19.25 -8.64
CA SER A 692 5.03 19.46 -7.21
C SER A 692 4.74 20.91 -6.83
N ASN A 693 3.94 21.08 -5.77
CA ASN A 693 3.66 22.39 -5.16
C ASN A 693 4.82 22.90 -4.26
N GLU A 694 5.89 22.12 -4.11
CA GLU A 694 7.09 22.51 -3.36
C GLU A 694 7.87 23.64 -4.07
N PRO A 695 8.53 24.55 -3.32
CA PRO A 695 9.16 25.73 -3.89
C PRO A 695 10.46 25.40 -4.64
N VAL A 696 10.34 25.13 -5.95
CA VAL A 696 11.46 24.81 -6.86
C VAL A 696 12.51 25.93 -6.88
N LYS A 697 13.56 25.74 -6.07
CA LYS A 697 14.77 26.58 -6.07
C LYS A 697 15.96 25.75 -6.59
N PRO A 698 16.71 26.26 -7.59
CA PRO A 698 16.53 27.54 -8.27
C PRO A 698 15.41 27.50 -9.31
N ALA A 699 14.70 28.61 -9.53
CA ALA A 699 13.55 28.69 -10.44
C ALA A 699 13.87 28.57 -11.96
N HIS A 700 15.09 28.16 -12.31
CA HIS A 700 15.49 27.76 -13.68
C HIS A 700 15.73 26.25 -13.78
N PHE A 701 15.66 25.51 -12.68
CA PHE A 701 15.77 24.06 -12.63
C PHE A 701 14.42 23.45 -12.98
N ASP A 702 14.46 22.47 -13.86
CA ASP A 702 13.32 21.71 -14.37
C ASP A 702 13.81 20.26 -14.40
N ILE A 703 13.23 19.42 -13.53
CA ILE A 703 13.70 18.05 -13.32
C ILE A 703 13.46 17.16 -14.54
N GLU A 704 12.40 17.41 -15.32
CA GLU A 704 12.10 16.65 -16.52
C GLU A 704 13.14 16.89 -17.62
N ARG A 705 13.73 18.08 -17.69
CA ARG A 705 14.86 18.37 -18.60
C ARG A 705 16.17 17.67 -18.22
N VAL A 706 16.26 17.11 -17.01
CA VAL A 706 17.45 16.39 -16.53
C VAL A 706 17.26 14.87 -16.62
N ILE A 707 16.04 14.38 -16.49
CA ILE A 707 15.72 12.95 -16.65
C ILE A 707 15.72 12.58 -18.14
N ARG A 708 16.23 11.38 -18.47
CA ARG A 708 16.20 10.84 -19.84
C ARG A 708 14.75 10.63 -20.30
N PRO A 709 14.35 11.01 -21.54
CA PRO A 709 12.98 10.83 -22.02
C PRO A 709 12.45 9.38 -21.92
N ASN A 710 13.29 8.38 -22.17
CA ASN A 710 12.92 6.96 -22.05
C ASN A 710 12.65 6.49 -20.60
N ILE A 711 13.02 7.31 -19.60
CA ILE A 711 12.77 7.07 -18.17
C ILE A 711 11.53 7.85 -17.70
N LEU A 712 11.25 9.04 -18.26
CA LEU A 712 9.97 9.74 -18.04
C LEU A 712 8.78 8.92 -18.60
N ALA A 713 8.96 8.29 -19.76
CA ALA A 713 7.98 7.40 -20.39
C ALA A 713 7.99 5.96 -19.83
N LEU A 714 8.68 5.70 -18.71
CA LEU A 714 8.79 4.36 -18.14
C LEU A 714 7.64 4.07 -17.17
N HIS A 715 6.70 3.21 -17.57
CA HIS A 715 5.78 2.61 -16.60
C HIS A 715 6.54 1.64 -15.68
N PRO A 716 6.42 1.75 -14.34
CA PRO A 716 7.08 0.85 -13.42
C PRO A 716 6.55 -0.58 -13.56
N TYR A 717 7.42 -1.57 -13.31
CA TYR A 717 7.02 -2.98 -13.31
C TYR A 717 6.16 -3.29 -12.08
N ARG A 718 4.86 -3.57 -12.27
CA ARG A 718 4.01 -4.09 -11.19
C ARG A 718 4.50 -5.48 -10.75
N CYS A 719 4.99 -5.55 -9.52
CA CYS A 719 5.40 -6.77 -8.85
C CYS A 719 4.20 -7.49 -8.22
N ALA A 720 4.46 -8.42 -7.30
CA ALA A 720 3.43 -9.13 -6.53
C ALA A 720 2.75 -8.23 -5.48
N ARG A 721 3.57 -7.50 -4.70
CA ARG A 721 3.18 -6.77 -3.49
C ARG A 721 2.61 -5.37 -3.76
N ASP A 722 2.64 -4.93 -5.01
CA ASP A 722 1.96 -3.70 -5.47
C ASP A 722 0.45 -3.91 -5.65
N ASP A 723 0.00 -5.18 -5.69
CA ASP A 723 -1.42 -5.52 -5.78
C ASP A 723 -1.96 -6.01 -4.42
N TYR A 724 -1.27 -6.93 -3.72
CA TYR A 724 -1.69 -7.42 -2.39
C TYR A 724 -0.50 -7.84 -1.51
N GLN A 725 -0.60 -7.60 -0.19
CA GLN A 725 0.48 -7.85 0.79
C GLN A 725 0.11 -8.83 1.92
N SER A 726 -1.15 -9.21 2.05
CA SER A 726 -1.67 -10.07 3.13
C SER A 726 -2.54 -11.23 2.60
N GLY A 727 -2.86 -12.18 3.48
CA GLY A 727 -3.59 -13.41 3.14
C GLY A 727 -2.69 -14.58 2.75
N ILE A 728 -3.24 -15.57 2.04
CA ILE A 728 -2.55 -16.74 1.50
C ILE A 728 -1.95 -16.35 0.14
N LEU A 729 -0.62 -16.16 0.10
CA LEU A 729 0.09 -15.49 -0.99
C LEU A 729 0.60 -16.48 -2.05
N LEU A 730 -0.29 -16.96 -2.91
CA LEU A 730 0.02 -17.90 -4.01
C LEU A 730 0.30 -17.20 -5.34
N ASP A 731 0.82 -15.97 -5.31
CA ASP A 731 0.91 -15.09 -6.48
C ASP A 731 2.33 -14.86 -6.99
N ALA A 732 3.36 -14.89 -6.13
CA ALA A 732 4.74 -14.48 -6.44
C ALA A 732 5.69 -15.62 -6.87
N ASN A 733 5.19 -16.85 -6.99
CA ASN A 733 5.97 -18.08 -7.21
C ASN A 733 7.03 -18.29 -6.11
N GLU A 734 6.76 -17.98 -4.84
CA GLU A 734 7.67 -18.25 -3.72
C GLU A 734 7.60 -19.73 -3.29
N ASN A 735 8.38 -20.12 -2.28
CA ASN A 735 8.32 -21.46 -1.69
C ASN A 735 7.68 -21.37 -0.31
N ALA A 736 6.37 -21.64 -0.23
CA ALA A 736 5.59 -21.57 1.00
C ALA A 736 6.06 -22.54 2.09
N LEU A 737 6.87 -23.55 1.76
CA LEU A 737 7.50 -24.43 2.75
C LEU A 737 8.69 -23.77 3.46
N GLY A 738 9.07 -22.53 3.10
CA GLY A 738 10.15 -21.75 3.71
C GLY A 738 11.58 -22.18 3.35
N HIS A 739 12.58 -21.50 3.89
CA HIS A 739 14.00 -21.66 3.53
C HIS A 739 14.55 -23.09 3.69
N SER A 740 15.56 -23.44 2.90
CA SER A 740 16.17 -24.78 2.92
C SER A 740 17.29 -24.97 3.95
N ILE A 741 17.66 -23.94 4.72
CA ILE A 741 18.68 -24.04 5.78
C ILE A 741 18.13 -24.90 6.94
N PRO A 742 18.79 -26.02 7.34
CA PRO A 742 18.33 -26.88 8.43
C PRO A 742 18.61 -26.30 9.81
N SER A 743 17.68 -26.51 10.76
CA SER A 743 17.70 -25.95 12.12
C SER A 743 18.87 -26.39 13.01
N SER A 744 19.66 -27.40 12.61
CA SER A 744 20.91 -27.78 13.28
C SER A 744 22.16 -27.08 12.73
N SER A 745 21.99 -26.27 11.68
CA SER A 745 23.04 -25.44 11.05
C SER A 745 22.96 -23.97 11.48
N VAL A 746 21.92 -23.62 12.23
CA VAL A 746 21.71 -22.32 12.89
C VAL A 746 21.81 -22.56 14.40
N LEU A 747 22.12 -21.50 15.15
CA LEU A 747 22.23 -21.52 16.61
C LEU A 747 20.89 -21.92 17.28
N PRO A 748 20.91 -22.43 18.53
CA PRO A 748 19.74 -23.01 19.18
C PRO A 748 18.53 -22.07 19.20
N SER A 749 17.37 -22.62 18.83
CA SER A 749 16.15 -21.89 18.46
C SER A 749 15.36 -21.35 19.66
N THR A 750 15.97 -20.42 20.41
CA THR A 750 15.32 -19.57 21.42
C THR A 750 16.00 -18.19 21.46
N VAL A 751 15.97 -17.46 20.34
CA VAL A 751 16.52 -16.10 20.11
C VAL A 751 17.96 -15.92 20.60
N PRO A 752 18.95 -15.92 19.69
CA PRO A 752 19.43 -14.60 19.25
C PRO A 752 19.93 -14.57 17.78
N GLU A 753 19.01 -14.35 16.83
CA GLU A 753 19.42 -14.11 15.43
C GLU A 753 20.02 -12.71 15.21
N LEU A 754 19.65 -11.71 16.02
CA LEU A 754 20.29 -10.39 15.96
C LEU A 754 21.78 -10.49 16.37
N ASP A 755 22.13 -11.16 17.48
CA ASP A 755 23.54 -11.41 17.81
C ASP A 755 24.25 -12.20 16.71
N ALA A 756 23.64 -13.27 16.18
CA ALA A 756 24.22 -14.05 15.10
C ALA A 756 24.53 -13.19 13.85
N THR A 757 23.64 -12.24 13.54
CA THR A 757 23.76 -11.33 12.38
C THR A 757 24.74 -10.17 12.65
N LEU A 758 24.73 -9.58 13.84
CA LEU A 758 25.71 -8.56 14.26
C LEU A 758 27.14 -9.13 14.31
N ASN A 759 27.29 -10.40 14.73
CA ASN A 759 28.56 -11.13 14.71
C ASN A 759 29.11 -11.39 13.29
N LEU A 760 28.35 -11.12 12.21
CA LEU A 760 28.85 -11.17 10.83
C LEU A 760 29.79 -10.00 10.48
N ASN A 761 30.21 -9.18 11.45
CA ASN A 761 31.08 -8.01 11.25
C ASN A 761 30.51 -7.00 10.25
N LEU A 762 29.22 -6.68 10.37
CA LEU A 762 28.46 -5.78 9.46
C LEU A 762 29.10 -4.40 9.23
N HIS A 763 29.98 -3.96 10.15
CA HIS A 763 30.79 -2.75 10.03
C HIS A 763 31.96 -2.85 9.01
N ARG A 764 32.05 -3.96 8.24
CA ARG A 764 33.07 -4.22 7.21
C ARG A 764 32.40 -4.62 5.90
N TYR A 765 32.99 -4.16 4.79
CA TYR A 765 32.62 -4.66 3.46
C TYR A 765 32.96 -6.16 3.33
N PRO A 766 32.11 -6.94 2.64
CA PRO A 766 32.39 -8.35 2.35
C PRO A 766 33.55 -8.50 1.33
N ASP A 767 34.10 -9.71 1.26
CA ASP A 767 35.03 -10.10 0.18
C ASP A 767 34.29 -10.05 -1.17
N PRO A 768 34.68 -9.15 -2.11
CA PRO A 768 34.00 -8.98 -3.37
C PRO A 768 34.18 -10.15 -4.36
N SER A 769 35.07 -11.11 -4.08
CA SER A 769 35.25 -12.30 -4.92
C SER A 769 34.16 -13.35 -4.69
N HIS A 770 33.77 -13.57 -3.42
CA HIS A 770 32.87 -14.63 -2.97
C HIS A 770 33.24 -16.04 -3.48
N ASP A 771 34.54 -16.35 -3.59
CA ASP A 771 35.03 -17.55 -4.28
C ASP A 771 34.52 -18.88 -3.68
N GLU A 772 34.25 -18.95 -2.37
CA GLU A 772 33.68 -20.18 -1.78
C GLU A 772 32.21 -20.41 -2.19
N ILE A 773 31.39 -19.35 -2.26
CA ILE A 773 30.00 -19.43 -2.76
C ILE A 773 30.02 -19.89 -4.22
N LYS A 774 30.85 -19.25 -5.05
CA LYS A 774 31.03 -19.62 -6.46
C LYS A 774 31.49 -21.07 -6.63
N SER A 775 32.43 -21.54 -5.81
CA SER A 775 32.95 -22.91 -5.87
C SER A 775 31.88 -23.95 -5.50
N ARG A 776 31.05 -23.68 -4.49
CA ARG A 776 29.92 -24.54 -4.13
C ARG A 776 28.84 -24.57 -5.21
N LEU A 777 28.50 -23.41 -5.78
CA LEU A 777 27.56 -23.30 -6.90
C LEU A 777 28.07 -24.02 -8.15
N ALA A 778 29.34 -23.86 -8.51
CA ALA A 778 29.95 -24.59 -9.63
C ALA A 778 29.84 -26.11 -9.43
N SER A 779 30.19 -26.60 -8.24
CA SER A 779 30.09 -28.03 -7.90
C SER A 779 28.66 -28.55 -7.98
N LEU A 780 27.66 -27.79 -7.53
CA LEU A 780 26.24 -28.18 -7.59
C LEU A 780 25.68 -28.17 -9.01
N ALA A 781 26.08 -27.18 -9.83
CA ALA A 781 25.71 -27.07 -11.24
C ALA A 781 26.53 -27.98 -12.19
N SER A 782 27.46 -28.79 -11.67
CA SER A 782 28.41 -29.60 -12.46
C SER A 782 29.29 -28.79 -13.43
N ILE A 783 29.63 -27.57 -13.04
CA ILE A 783 30.46 -26.60 -13.78
C ILE A 783 31.94 -26.71 -13.35
N PRO A 784 32.94 -26.52 -14.25
CA PRO A 784 34.32 -26.92 -13.96
C PRO A 784 35.04 -26.15 -12.84
N ASP A 785 34.85 -24.83 -12.74
CA ASP A 785 35.46 -24.01 -11.66
C ASP A 785 34.65 -22.73 -11.35
N SER A 786 35.05 -22.01 -10.31
CA SER A 786 34.41 -20.76 -9.86
C SER A 786 34.52 -19.60 -10.86
N LYS A 787 35.42 -19.65 -11.85
CA LYS A 787 35.58 -18.59 -12.87
C LYS A 787 34.45 -18.59 -13.91
N HIS A 788 33.68 -19.67 -13.95
CA HIS A 788 32.47 -19.80 -14.74
C HIS A 788 31.23 -19.22 -14.02
N VAL A 789 31.37 -18.70 -12.79
CA VAL A 789 30.25 -18.30 -11.92
C VAL A 789 30.28 -16.82 -11.56
N PHE A 790 29.21 -16.10 -11.90
CA PHE A 790 28.93 -14.74 -11.45
C PHE A 790 27.81 -14.74 -10.39
N LEU A 791 27.83 -13.79 -9.45
CA LEU A 791 26.82 -13.61 -8.41
C LEU A 791 26.20 -12.21 -8.53
N GLY A 792 24.86 -12.15 -8.60
CA GLY A 792 24.10 -10.91 -8.72
C GLY A 792 23.05 -10.71 -7.61
N VAL A 793 22.62 -9.46 -7.42
CA VAL A 793 21.53 -9.07 -6.52
C VAL A 793 20.19 -9.51 -7.14
N GLY A 794 19.82 -10.75 -6.88
CA GLY A 794 18.82 -11.49 -7.64
C GLY A 794 19.31 -11.84 -9.06
N SER A 795 18.45 -12.52 -9.83
CA SER A 795 18.67 -12.71 -11.27
C SER A 795 18.58 -11.37 -12.03
N ASP A 796 17.88 -10.39 -11.46
CA ASP A 796 17.59 -9.10 -12.09
C ASP A 796 18.85 -8.23 -12.31
N GLU A 797 19.83 -8.24 -11.40
CA GLU A 797 21.14 -7.59 -11.65
C GLU A 797 21.91 -8.27 -12.80
N VAL A 798 21.73 -9.59 -13.00
CA VAL A 798 22.36 -10.31 -14.11
C VAL A 798 21.73 -9.90 -15.45
N ILE A 799 20.40 -9.74 -15.50
CA ILE A 799 19.66 -9.24 -16.68
C ILE A 799 20.17 -7.84 -17.07
N ASP A 800 20.26 -6.93 -16.09
CA ASP A 800 20.70 -5.56 -16.29
C ASP A 800 22.17 -5.46 -16.72
N LEU A 801 23.08 -6.16 -16.03
CA LEU A 801 24.50 -6.16 -16.41
C LEU A 801 24.74 -6.77 -17.79
N LEU A 802 24.06 -7.85 -18.16
CA LEU A 802 24.17 -8.43 -19.51
C LEU A 802 23.73 -7.42 -20.58
N MET A 803 22.65 -6.67 -20.37
CA MET A 803 22.24 -5.62 -21.31
C MET A 803 23.28 -4.48 -21.37
N ARG A 804 23.76 -4.00 -20.21
CA ARG A 804 24.73 -2.89 -20.14
C ARG A 804 26.09 -3.19 -20.77
N VAL A 805 26.56 -4.43 -20.72
CA VAL A 805 27.88 -4.80 -21.27
C VAL A 805 27.85 -5.32 -22.70
N CYS A 806 26.70 -5.80 -23.20
CA CYS A 806 26.59 -6.43 -24.52
C CYS A 806 25.75 -5.68 -25.55
N VAL A 807 25.03 -4.61 -25.18
CA VAL A 807 24.06 -3.94 -26.07
C VAL A 807 24.18 -2.42 -26.01
N ALA A 808 24.44 -1.78 -27.16
CA ALA A 808 24.56 -0.32 -27.21
C ALA A 808 23.20 0.40 -27.07
N PRO A 809 23.09 1.43 -26.20
CA PRO A 809 21.86 2.20 -25.99
C PRO A 809 21.53 3.12 -27.18
N GLY A 810 20.35 3.76 -27.11
CA GLY A 810 19.77 4.58 -28.19
C GLY A 810 18.91 3.77 -29.16
N GLY A 811 18.39 2.61 -28.74
CA GLY A 811 17.52 1.73 -29.54
C GLY A 811 18.17 1.07 -30.77
N LYS A 812 19.49 1.27 -30.97
CA LYS A 812 20.23 0.82 -32.16
C LYS A 812 20.52 -0.67 -32.15
N GLU A 813 20.91 -1.19 -31.00
CA GLU A 813 21.12 -2.61 -30.76
C GLU A 813 20.03 -3.15 -29.83
N LYS A 814 19.80 -4.47 -29.89
CA LYS A 814 18.54 -5.06 -29.45
C LYS A 814 18.71 -6.35 -28.68
N ILE A 815 17.73 -6.66 -27.84
CA ILE A 815 17.48 -8.01 -27.34
C ILE A 815 16.31 -8.63 -28.11
N LEU A 816 16.30 -9.96 -28.20
CA LEU A 816 15.14 -10.75 -28.60
C LEU A 816 14.60 -11.50 -27.37
N ILE A 817 13.27 -11.47 -27.20
CA ILE A 817 12.55 -12.25 -26.19
C ILE A 817 11.46 -13.09 -26.85
N THR A 818 11.01 -14.15 -26.16
CA THR A 818 9.95 -15.04 -26.64
C THR A 818 8.69 -15.02 -25.76
N PRO A 819 7.72 -14.11 -25.97
CA PRO A 819 6.52 -14.02 -25.14
C PRO A 819 5.51 -15.17 -25.37
N PRO A 820 4.67 -15.54 -24.38
CA PRO A 820 4.61 -15.00 -23.02
C PRO A 820 5.83 -15.43 -22.18
N THR A 821 6.45 -14.47 -21.48
CA THR A 821 7.70 -14.70 -20.74
C THR A 821 7.86 -13.67 -19.62
N TYR A 822 8.98 -13.72 -18.88
CA TYR A 822 9.21 -12.86 -17.73
C TYR A 822 9.33 -11.38 -18.15
N GLY A 823 8.51 -10.51 -17.53
CA GLY A 823 8.36 -9.11 -17.95
C GLY A 823 9.62 -8.26 -17.78
N MET A 824 10.50 -8.61 -16.84
CA MET A 824 11.71 -7.82 -16.53
C MET A 824 12.68 -7.71 -17.71
N TYR A 825 12.71 -8.64 -18.66
CA TYR A 825 13.55 -8.47 -19.86
C TYR A 825 13.15 -7.23 -20.67
N ALA A 826 11.84 -6.97 -20.80
CA ALA A 826 11.33 -5.83 -21.56
C ALA A 826 11.53 -4.51 -20.79
N VAL A 827 11.26 -4.51 -19.48
CA VAL A 827 11.43 -3.33 -18.62
C VAL A 827 12.91 -2.95 -18.49
N THR A 828 13.80 -3.92 -18.30
CA THR A 828 15.25 -3.68 -18.19
C THR A 828 15.82 -3.17 -19.53
N ALA A 829 15.30 -3.62 -20.67
CA ALA A 829 15.64 -3.05 -21.97
C ALA A 829 15.18 -1.58 -22.09
N GLN A 830 13.96 -1.25 -21.66
CA GLN A 830 13.46 0.13 -21.65
C GLN A 830 14.29 1.04 -20.73
N VAL A 831 14.65 0.58 -19.52
CA VAL A 831 15.54 1.31 -18.59
C VAL A 831 16.91 1.57 -19.22
N ASN A 832 17.49 0.58 -19.89
CA ASN A 832 18.79 0.70 -20.54
C ASN A 832 18.75 1.35 -21.94
N ASP A 833 17.59 1.81 -22.42
CA ASP A 833 17.41 2.40 -23.77
C ASP A 833 17.87 1.47 -24.91
N VAL A 834 17.55 0.19 -24.75
CA VAL A 834 17.88 -0.93 -25.65
C VAL A 834 16.63 -1.35 -26.44
N GLY A 835 16.79 -1.63 -27.73
CA GLY A 835 15.67 -2.03 -28.59
C GLY A 835 15.18 -3.46 -28.31
N LEU A 836 13.92 -3.75 -28.65
CA LEU A 836 13.25 -4.99 -28.27
C LEU A 836 12.59 -5.68 -29.47
N VAL A 837 13.08 -6.88 -29.79
CA VAL A 837 12.46 -7.82 -30.75
C VAL A 837 11.65 -8.85 -29.97
N LYS A 838 10.45 -9.17 -30.46
CA LYS A 838 9.54 -10.16 -29.85
C LYS A 838 9.19 -11.23 -30.86
N VAL A 839 9.59 -12.47 -30.60
CA VAL A 839 9.18 -13.65 -31.38
C VAL A 839 8.31 -14.52 -30.48
N PRO A 840 6.97 -14.43 -30.56
CA PRO A 840 6.11 -15.23 -29.69
C PRO A 840 6.45 -16.72 -29.74
N LEU A 841 6.33 -17.38 -28.59
CA LEU A 841 6.25 -18.83 -28.52
C LEU A 841 5.07 -19.35 -29.35
N GLU A 842 4.98 -20.65 -29.56
CA GLU A 842 3.74 -21.23 -30.09
C GLU A 842 2.58 -20.99 -29.11
N LEU A 843 1.41 -20.57 -29.61
CA LEU A 843 0.26 -20.17 -28.80
C LEU A 843 -0.92 -21.14 -28.97
N THR A 844 -0.98 -21.87 -30.08
CA THR A 844 -1.97 -22.93 -30.33
C THR A 844 -1.71 -24.16 -29.46
N GLY A 845 -2.71 -25.03 -29.27
CA GLY A 845 -2.57 -26.29 -28.51
C GLY A 845 -2.50 -27.52 -29.41
N ASP A 846 -2.43 -27.30 -30.73
CA ASP A 846 -2.85 -28.26 -31.75
C ASP A 846 -1.84 -29.42 -31.91
N ALA A 847 -0.59 -29.15 -31.55
CA ALA A 847 0.49 -30.15 -31.43
C ALA A 847 0.76 -30.59 -29.98
N GLY A 848 -0.15 -30.30 -29.04
CA GLY A 848 0.00 -30.55 -27.60
C GLY A 848 0.59 -29.36 -26.85
N GLU A 849 1.12 -29.61 -25.65
CA GLU A 849 1.75 -28.61 -24.77
C GLU A 849 3.27 -28.85 -24.72
N GLY A 850 4.07 -27.80 -24.86
CA GLY A 850 5.54 -27.81 -24.78
C GLY A 850 6.27 -28.59 -25.88
N GLY A 851 7.48 -29.05 -25.55
CA GLY A 851 8.36 -29.73 -26.49
C GLY A 851 8.86 -28.82 -27.62
N GLU A 852 8.99 -29.37 -28.83
CA GLU A 852 9.55 -28.66 -29.99
C GLU A 852 8.49 -27.96 -30.87
N ARG A 853 7.19 -28.24 -30.65
CA ARG A 853 6.08 -27.72 -31.48
C ARG A 853 4.74 -27.47 -30.76
N GLY A 854 4.57 -27.93 -29.52
CA GLY A 854 3.35 -27.70 -28.76
C GLY A 854 3.28 -26.28 -28.21
N ARG A 855 2.18 -25.93 -27.52
CA ARG A 855 1.99 -24.63 -26.88
C ARG A 855 3.18 -24.26 -25.99
N PHE A 856 3.59 -23.00 -26.06
CA PHE A 856 4.75 -22.45 -25.36
C PHE A 856 6.12 -23.04 -25.76
N SER A 857 6.20 -23.80 -26.86
CA SER A 857 7.49 -24.12 -27.50
C SER A 857 8.11 -22.92 -28.21
N VAL A 858 9.45 -22.93 -28.37
CA VAL A 858 10.16 -21.86 -29.10
C VAL A 858 10.05 -22.09 -30.61
N ARG A 859 9.54 -21.09 -31.33
CA ARG A 859 9.49 -21.08 -32.80
C ARG A 859 10.88 -20.77 -33.39
N VAL A 860 11.79 -21.74 -33.33
CA VAL A 860 13.21 -21.59 -33.73
C VAL A 860 13.36 -20.98 -35.14
N ASP A 861 12.56 -21.43 -36.10
CA ASP A 861 12.55 -20.89 -37.47
C ASP A 861 12.25 -19.38 -37.55
N GLU A 862 11.40 -18.84 -36.66
CA GLU A 862 11.13 -17.40 -36.58
C GLU A 862 12.24 -16.65 -35.85
N VAL A 863 12.87 -17.26 -34.84
CA VAL A 863 14.05 -16.71 -34.16
C VAL A 863 15.18 -16.56 -35.17
N LYS A 864 15.45 -17.60 -35.97
CA LYS A 864 16.42 -17.60 -37.08
C LYS A 864 16.10 -16.53 -38.12
N ARG A 865 14.86 -16.47 -38.62
CA ARG A 865 14.40 -15.40 -39.54
C ARG A 865 14.56 -13.99 -38.96
N SER A 866 14.35 -13.81 -37.66
CA SER A 866 14.48 -12.52 -36.99
C SER A 866 15.94 -12.09 -36.86
N ILE A 867 16.86 -13.03 -36.67
CA ILE A 867 18.31 -12.79 -36.65
C ILE A 867 18.81 -12.43 -38.05
N ASP A 868 18.38 -13.17 -39.08
CA ASP A 868 18.71 -12.87 -40.49
C ASP A 868 18.21 -11.48 -40.93
N ALA A 869 17.00 -11.11 -40.49
CA ALA A 869 16.41 -9.81 -40.78
C ALA A 869 17.01 -8.65 -39.97
N ASP A 870 17.66 -8.92 -38.83
CA ASP A 870 18.10 -7.90 -37.88
C ASP A 870 19.40 -8.27 -37.13
N PRO A 871 20.57 -8.06 -37.75
CA PRO A 871 21.88 -8.31 -37.12
C PRO A 871 22.24 -7.33 -35.98
N SER A 872 21.31 -6.45 -35.58
CA SER A 872 21.45 -5.62 -34.37
C SER A 872 21.03 -6.35 -33.09
N ILE A 873 20.43 -7.54 -33.19
CA ILE A 873 20.11 -8.41 -32.04
C ILE A 873 21.41 -8.97 -31.45
N LYS A 874 21.68 -8.65 -30.17
CA LYS A 874 22.87 -9.09 -29.42
C LYS A 874 22.60 -10.16 -28.38
N LEU A 875 21.40 -10.15 -27.78
CA LEU A 875 21.01 -11.07 -26.73
C LEU A 875 19.69 -11.76 -27.09
N ILE A 876 19.57 -13.06 -26.81
CA ILE A 876 18.32 -13.81 -26.91
C ILE A 876 17.98 -14.33 -25.51
N PHE A 877 16.85 -13.92 -24.93
CA PHE A 877 16.40 -14.42 -23.63
C PHE A 877 15.34 -15.52 -23.80
N LEU A 878 15.69 -16.73 -23.34
CA LEU A 878 14.83 -17.91 -23.26
C LEU A 878 14.57 -18.21 -21.77
N CYS A 879 13.31 -18.32 -21.36
CA CYS A 879 12.95 -18.64 -19.97
C CYS A 879 12.54 -20.12 -19.91
N SER A 880 13.21 -20.93 -19.10
CA SER A 880 13.10 -22.39 -19.11
C SER A 880 13.34 -23.00 -17.72
N PRO A 881 12.31 -23.44 -16.99
CA PRO A 881 10.88 -23.36 -17.32
C PRO A 881 10.34 -21.92 -17.40
N GLY A 882 9.55 -21.63 -18.43
CA GLY A 882 9.08 -20.27 -18.73
C GLY A 882 8.03 -19.73 -17.75
N ASN A 883 8.15 -18.47 -17.34
CA ASN A 883 7.14 -17.75 -16.54
C ASN A 883 6.33 -16.81 -17.44
N PRO A 884 4.99 -16.95 -17.61
CA PRO A 884 4.06 -17.74 -16.79
C PRO A 884 3.88 -19.20 -17.18
N THR A 885 4.40 -19.65 -18.33
CA THR A 885 4.01 -20.89 -19.03
C THR A 885 4.23 -22.22 -18.29
N GLY A 886 5.04 -22.26 -17.24
CA GLY A 886 5.49 -23.48 -16.53
C GLY A 886 6.41 -24.39 -17.35
N THR A 887 6.67 -24.07 -18.62
CA THR A 887 7.09 -25.04 -19.64
C THR A 887 8.61 -25.04 -19.83
N LEU A 888 9.24 -26.22 -19.74
CA LEU A 888 10.65 -26.43 -20.05
C LEU A 888 10.92 -26.36 -21.58
N ILE A 889 11.99 -25.68 -21.97
CA ILE A 889 12.51 -25.66 -23.36
C ILE A 889 13.52 -26.82 -23.54
N PRO A 890 13.38 -27.67 -24.57
CA PRO A 890 14.32 -28.78 -24.79
C PRO A 890 15.77 -28.33 -25.06
N LEU A 891 16.74 -29.12 -24.56
CA LEU A 891 18.16 -28.92 -24.86
C LEU A 891 18.51 -29.15 -26.35
N SER A 892 17.63 -29.79 -27.15
CA SER A 892 17.76 -29.81 -28.62
C SER A 892 17.52 -28.41 -29.18
N THR A 893 16.36 -27.83 -28.86
CA THR A 893 15.93 -26.48 -29.25
C THR A 893 16.93 -25.39 -28.85
N ILE A 894 17.55 -25.49 -27.66
CA ILE A 894 18.56 -24.52 -27.20
C ILE A 894 19.86 -24.63 -28.02
N ARG A 895 20.36 -25.85 -28.28
CA ARG A 895 21.52 -26.06 -29.18
C ARG A 895 21.23 -25.55 -30.59
N GLU A 896 20.03 -25.79 -31.12
CA GLU A 896 19.65 -25.37 -32.48
C GLU A 896 19.66 -23.85 -32.72
N ILE A 897 19.64 -23.05 -31.64
CA ILE A 897 19.81 -21.58 -31.64
C ILE A 897 21.28 -21.21 -31.38
N LEU A 898 21.99 -21.92 -30.49
CA LEU A 898 23.42 -21.70 -30.20
C LEU A 898 24.33 -22.02 -31.40
N ASP A 899 24.01 -23.09 -32.13
CA ASP A 899 24.70 -23.56 -33.35
C ASP A 899 24.38 -22.71 -34.60
N TYR A 900 23.47 -21.73 -34.49
CA TYR A 900 23.00 -20.98 -35.65
C TYR A 900 24.02 -19.94 -36.10
N GLU A 901 24.83 -20.27 -37.11
CA GLU A 901 25.99 -19.48 -37.55
C GLU A 901 25.75 -17.98 -37.75
N ASN A 902 24.56 -17.55 -38.19
CA ASN A 902 24.28 -16.14 -38.41
C ASN A 902 24.12 -15.34 -37.10
N PHE A 903 23.84 -16.00 -35.97
CA PHE A 903 23.78 -15.33 -34.67
C PHE A 903 25.19 -15.08 -34.12
N LYS A 904 25.53 -13.81 -33.90
CA LYS A 904 26.81 -13.36 -33.33
C LYS A 904 26.68 -12.77 -31.92
N GLY A 905 25.58 -13.09 -31.24
CA GLY A 905 25.26 -12.64 -29.89
C GLY A 905 25.38 -13.73 -28.83
N ILE A 906 24.77 -13.51 -27.67
CA ILE A 906 24.69 -14.44 -26.54
C ILE A 906 23.25 -14.95 -26.37
N VAL A 907 23.08 -16.25 -26.15
CA VAL A 907 21.82 -16.84 -25.70
C VAL A 907 21.83 -16.90 -24.17
N ILE A 908 20.80 -16.32 -23.55
CA ILE A 908 20.53 -16.41 -22.12
C ILE A 908 19.44 -17.45 -21.91
N VAL A 909 19.69 -18.41 -21.02
CA VAL A 909 18.67 -19.34 -20.52
C VAL A 909 18.39 -19.00 -19.06
N ASP A 910 17.25 -18.40 -18.77
CA ASP A 910 16.78 -18.15 -17.41
C ASP A 910 16.13 -19.41 -16.83
N GLU A 911 16.83 -20.01 -15.87
CA GLU A 911 16.54 -21.26 -15.20
C GLU A 911 16.03 -21.06 -13.76
N ALA A 912 15.38 -19.93 -13.44
CA ALA A 912 14.86 -19.64 -12.10
C ALA A 912 13.92 -20.72 -11.50
N TYR A 913 13.45 -21.68 -12.31
CA TYR A 913 12.57 -22.79 -11.90
C TYR A 913 13.14 -24.20 -12.19
N ILE A 914 14.39 -24.34 -12.63
CA ILE A 914 14.92 -25.61 -13.17
C ILE A 914 14.96 -26.77 -12.16
N ASP A 915 15.11 -26.49 -10.86
CA ASP A 915 15.13 -27.54 -9.82
C ASP A 915 13.79 -28.29 -9.72
N PHE A 916 12.68 -27.72 -10.22
CA PHE A 916 11.35 -28.35 -10.27
C PHE A 916 11.15 -29.21 -11.54
N SER A 917 12.11 -29.19 -12.46
CA SER A 917 12.14 -29.98 -13.69
C SER A 917 12.77 -31.37 -13.46
N ARG A 918 12.85 -32.19 -14.51
CA ARG A 918 13.48 -33.52 -14.42
C ARG A 918 15.01 -33.40 -14.31
N PRO A 919 15.71 -34.24 -13.53
CA PRO A 919 17.17 -34.26 -13.50
C PRO A 919 17.77 -34.40 -14.90
N GLY A 920 18.82 -33.61 -15.19
CA GLY A 920 19.46 -33.55 -16.51
C GLY A 920 18.81 -32.58 -17.51
N SER A 921 17.78 -31.83 -17.12
CA SER A 921 17.13 -30.83 -17.99
C SER A 921 17.90 -29.52 -18.18
N SER A 922 18.87 -29.23 -17.31
CA SER A 922 19.53 -27.91 -17.25
C SER A 922 20.54 -27.67 -18.39
N ALA A 923 20.50 -26.46 -18.95
CA ALA A 923 21.44 -25.91 -19.91
C ALA A 923 22.83 -25.62 -19.31
N THR A 924 23.01 -25.68 -17.97
CA THR A 924 24.37 -25.64 -17.36
C THR A 924 25.28 -26.73 -17.93
N SER A 925 24.69 -27.89 -18.30
CA SER A 925 25.36 -28.99 -19.01
C SER A 925 25.99 -28.60 -20.36
N LEU A 926 25.61 -27.46 -20.94
CA LEU A 926 26.12 -26.94 -22.21
C LEU A 926 27.18 -25.82 -22.03
N VAL A 927 27.32 -25.25 -20.83
CA VAL A 927 28.20 -24.08 -20.60
C VAL A 927 29.68 -24.39 -20.86
N ALA A 928 30.10 -25.65 -20.70
CA ALA A 928 31.46 -26.09 -21.03
C ALA A 928 31.75 -26.06 -22.53
N ASP A 929 30.75 -26.26 -23.38
CA ASP A 929 30.89 -26.39 -24.84
C ASP A 929 30.62 -25.07 -25.58
N TYR A 930 29.70 -24.24 -25.07
CA TYR A 930 29.18 -23.05 -25.79
C TYR A 930 29.63 -21.73 -25.15
N ALA A 931 30.53 -21.00 -25.83
CA ALA A 931 31.01 -19.69 -25.38
C ALA A 931 30.00 -18.53 -25.58
N ASN A 932 28.95 -18.75 -26.37
CA ASN A 932 27.82 -17.84 -26.57
C ASN A 932 26.61 -18.16 -25.66
N LEU A 933 26.78 -19.00 -24.64
CA LEU A 933 25.73 -19.34 -23.67
C LEU A 933 25.97 -18.67 -22.31
N CYS A 934 24.89 -18.14 -21.72
CA CYS A 934 24.80 -17.77 -20.32
C CYS A 934 23.55 -18.41 -19.69
N VAL A 935 23.70 -19.12 -18.57
CA VAL A 935 22.58 -19.76 -17.85
C VAL A 935 22.40 -19.09 -16.50
N MET A 936 21.18 -18.66 -16.17
CA MET A 936 20.88 -17.91 -14.95
C MET A 936 20.05 -18.73 -13.97
N GLN A 937 20.43 -18.76 -12.70
CA GLN A 937 19.70 -19.46 -11.62
C GLN A 937 19.56 -18.57 -10.38
N THR A 938 18.73 -18.97 -9.40
CA THR A 938 18.53 -18.19 -8.17
C THR A 938 18.14 -19.04 -6.97
N LEU A 939 18.56 -18.62 -5.77
CA LEU A 939 18.11 -19.20 -4.50
C LEU A 939 16.68 -18.72 -4.12
N SER A 940 16.07 -17.84 -4.93
CA SER A 940 14.76 -17.24 -4.64
C SER A 940 13.59 -18.23 -4.65
N LYS A 941 13.75 -19.41 -5.26
CA LYS A 941 12.66 -20.33 -5.59
C LYS A 941 12.81 -21.65 -4.84
N SER A 942 13.51 -22.63 -5.40
CA SER A 942 13.80 -23.93 -4.79
C SER A 942 14.29 -23.85 -3.34
N TYR A 943 15.34 -23.05 -3.09
CA TYR A 943 15.94 -22.87 -1.76
C TYR A 943 15.08 -22.07 -0.77
N GLY A 944 14.00 -21.42 -1.23
CA GLY A 944 13.10 -20.64 -0.36
C GLY A 944 13.72 -19.38 0.24
N LEU A 945 14.63 -18.72 -0.49
CA LEU A 945 15.41 -17.57 -0.02
C LEU A 945 15.20 -16.33 -0.92
N ALA A 946 13.95 -16.02 -1.27
CA ALA A 946 13.61 -14.86 -2.13
C ALA A 946 14.15 -13.52 -1.59
N ALA A 947 14.06 -13.33 -0.26
CA ALA A 947 14.46 -12.12 0.44
C ALA A 947 15.97 -11.84 0.41
N ILE A 948 16.85 -12.85 0.35
CA ILE A 948 18.31 -12.62 0.41
C ILE A 948 18.87 -11.98 -0.87
N ARG A 949 18.06 -11.91 -1.95
CA ARG A 949 18.43 -11.37 -3.26
C ARG A 949 19.72 -11.96 -3.83
N LEU A 950 19.80 -13.28 -4.01
CA LEU A 950 20.93 -13.92 -4.71
C LEU A 950 20.50 -14.58 -6.03
N GLY A 951 21.04 -14.06 -7.13
CA GLY A 951 21.07 -14.70 -8.45
C GLY A 951 22.47 -15.15 -8.83
N VAL A 952 22.54 -16.05 -9.80
CA VAL A 952 23.76 -16.71 -10.26
C VAL A 952 23.76 -16.71 -11.78
N ALA A 953 24.91 -16.48 -12.40
CA ALA A 953 25.11 -16.69 -13.83
C ALA A 953 26.24 -17.69 -14.08
N PHE A 954 26.00 -18.66 -14.97
CA PHE A 954 26.96 -19.66 -15.42
C PHE A 954 27.28 -19.42 -16.90
N ALA A 955 28.53 -19.11 -17.21
CA ALA A 955 29.00 -18.85 -18.57
C ALA A 955 30.50 -19.16 -18.70
N GLN A 956 31.04 -19.10 -19.91
CA GLN A 956 32.48 -19.18 -20.12
C GLN A 956 33.21 -17.99 -19.44
N PRO A 957 34.44 -18.19 -18.90
CA PRO A 957 35.11 -17.18 -18.06
C PRO A 957 35.29 -15.78 -18.67
N PRO A 958 35.44 -15.57 -20.00
CA PRO A 958 35.50 -14.23 -20.57
C PRO A 958 34.26 -13.37 -20.29
N LEU A 959 33.05 -13.95 -20.35
CA LEU A 959 31.80 -13.22 -20.05
C LEU A 959 31.69 -12.93 -18.56
N ILE A 960 32.02 -13.91 -17.72
CA ILE A 960 32.04 -13.77 -16.25
C ILE A 960 33.03 -12.69 -15.81
N GLN A 961 34.19 -12.57 -16.48
CA GLN A 961 35.15 -11.51 -16.23
C GLN A 961 34.59 -10.13 -16.60
N VAL A 962 33.89 -9.99 -17.74
CA VAL A 962 33.25 -8.71 -18.14
C VAL A 962 32.16 -8.30 -17.14
N LEU A 963 31.31 -9.23 -16.71
CA LEU A 963 30.31 -8.98 -15.65
C LEU A 963 31.00 -8.60 -14.32
N THR A 964 32.07 -9.31 -13.94
CA THR A 964 32.84 -9.03 -12.71
C THR A 964 33.58 -7.69 -12.76
N ASN A 965 33.96 -7.21 -13.95
CA ASN A 965 34.54 -5.88 -14.14
C ASN A 965 33.50 -4.74 -14.03
N THR A 966 32.21 -5.05 -14.17
CA THR A 966 31.13 -4.05 -14.31
C THR A 966 30.18 -3.99 -13.10
N LYS A 967 30.07 -5.08 -12.33
CA LYS A 967 29.27 -5.13 -11.09
C LYS A 967 29.68 -4.05 -10.09
N ALA A 968 28.76 -3.65 -9.20
CA ALA A 968 29.14 -2.86 -8.03
C ALA A 968 30.18 -3.62 -7.18
N PRO A 969 31.18 -2.93 -6.59
CA PRO A 969 32.31 -3.61 -5.93
C PRO A 969 31.85 -4.59 -4.85
N TYR A 970 30.87 -4.18 -4.04
CA TYR A 970 30.29 -4.97 -2.94
C TYR A 970 28.79 -5.23 -3.17
N ASN A 971 28.42 -5.80 -4.34
CA ASN A 971 27.02 -6.04 -4.71
C ASN A 971 26.30 -7.05 -3.80
N ILE A 972 26.95 -8.17 -3.43
CA ILE A 972 26.37 -9.17 -2.52
C ILE A 972 26.66 -8.78 -1.06
N SER A 973 25.61 -8.62 -0.25
CA SER A 973 25.75 -8.23 1.16
C SER A 973 26.35 -9.35 2.05
N THR A 974 26.94 -8.99 3.18
CA THR A 974 27.47 -9.98 4.15
C THR A 974 26.39 -10.93 4.69
N PRO A 975 25.16 -10.46 5.06
CA PRO A 975 24.05 -11.37 5.38
C PRO A 975 23.64 -12.29 4.22
N THR A 976 23.53 -11.77 2.99
CA THR A 976 23.24 -12.59 1.79
C THR A 976 24.29 -13.68 1.60
N ALA A 977 25.57 -13.33 1.71
CA ALA A 977 26.68 -14.26 1.58
C ALA A 977 26.65 -15.34 2.67
N HIS A 978 26.38 -14.97 3.92
CA HIS A 978 26.28 -15.91 5.04
C HIS A 978 25.13 -16.92 4.85
N LEU A 979 23.93 -16.43 4.54
CA LEU A 979 22.74 -17.28 4.35
C LEU A 979 22.89 -18.19 3.11
N ALA A 980 23.48 -17.70 2.02
CA ALA A 980 23.82 -18.52 0.86
C ALA A 980 24.83 -19.63 1.23
N MET A 981 25.86 -19.32 2.02
CA MET A 981 26.85 -20.31 2.48
C MET A 981 26.24 -21.43 3.33
N ALA A 982 25.25 -21.11 4.16
CA ALA A 982 24.47 -22.11 4.91
C ALA A 982 23.54 -22.94 3.99
N ALA A 983 22.85 -22.28 3.06
CA ALA A 983 21.91 -22.91 2.11
C ALA A 983 22.58 -23.85 1.09
N LEU A 984 23.86 -23.60 0.78
CA LEU A 984 24.68 -24.41 -0.12
C LEU A 984 25.46 -25.52 0.60
N THR A 985 25.10 -25.87 1.84
CA THR A 985 25.63 -27.06 2.53
C THR A 985 24.91 -28.34 2.07
N PRO A 986 25.55 -29.53 2.08
CA PRO A 986 24.89 -30.77 1.67
C PRO A 986 23.59 -31.10 2.43
N PRO A 987 23.47 -30.87 3.76
CA PRO A 987 22.20 -31.03 4.47
C PRO A 987 21.11 -30.04 4.01
N ALA A 988 21.48 -28.79 3.71
CA ALA A 988 20.54 -27.79 3.20
C ALA A 988 20.06 -28.09 1.77
N VAL A 989 20.95 -28.58 0.91
CA VAL A 989 20.60 -29.04 -0.45
C VAL A 989 19.68 -30.28 -0.37
N ALA A 990 19.92 -31.22 0.55
CA ALA A 990 19.04 -32.36 0.78
C ALA A 990 17.64 -31.94 1.29
N LEU A 991 17.56 -30.91 2.15
CA LEU A 991 16.30 -30.34 2.63
C LEU A 991 15.56 -29.58 1.51
N MET A 992 16.28 -28.78 0.69
CA MET A 992 15.75 -28.16 -0.53
C MET A 992 15.09 -29.20 -1.44
N GLN A 993 15.82 -30.27 -1.78
CA GLN A 993 15.30 -31.36 -2.60
C GLN A 993 14.07 -32.05 -2.00
N SER A 994 13.95 -32.08 -0.66
CA SER A 994 12.75 -32.61 0.00
C SER A 994 11.56 -31.67 -0.07
N LYS A 995 11.77 -30.36 0.06
CA LYS A 995 10.72 -29.35 -0.15
C LYS A 995 10.22 -29.37 -1.60
N ILE A 996 11.11 -29.56 -2.57
CA ILE A 996 10.73 -29.76 -3.98
C ILE A 996 9.85 -31.00 -4.14
N ARG A 997 10.23 -32.17 -3.59
CA ARG A 997 9.38 -33.39 -3.68
C ARG A 997 7.98 -33.15 -3.12
N ASN A 998 7.85 -32.43 -2.02
CA ASN A 998 6.56 -32.06 -1.45
C ASN A 998 5.76 -31.14 -2.38
N LEU A 999 6.37 -30.06 -2.89
CA LEU A 999 5.71 -29.15 -3.83
C LEU A 999 5.29 -29.84 -5.14
N LEU A 1000 6.10 -30.76 -5.67
CA LEU A 1000 5.74 -31.56 -6.85
C LEU A 1000 4.52 -32.46 -6.58
N ALA A 1001 4.37 -32.98 -5.35
CA ALA A 1001 3.20 -33.74 -4.92
C ALA A 1001 1.96 -32.85 -4.75
N SER A 1002 2.08 -31.70 -4.05
CA SER A 1002 0.99 -30.71 -3.92
C SER A 1002 0.50 -30.22 -5.29
N ARG A 1003 1.42 -29.97 -6.22
CA ARG A 1003 1.11 -29.60 -7.61
C ARG A 1003 0.32 -30.68 -8.35
N ALA A 1004 0.70 -31.94 -8.17
CA ALA A 1004 -0.03 -33.08 -8.76
C ALA A 1004 -1.43 -33.22 -8.15
N ALA A 1005 -1.56 -33.08 -6.82
CA ALA A 1005 -2.85 -33.09 -6.14
C ALA A 1005 -3.76 -31.94 -6.62
N LEU A 1006 -3.27 -30.70 -6.64
CA LEU A 1006 -4.01 -29.53 -7.15
C LEU A 1006 -4.47 -29.74 -8.61
N THR A 1007 -3.59 -30.26 -9.47
CA THR A 1007 -3.90 -30.53 -10.88
C THR A 1007 -4.99 -31.60 -11.03
N LEU A 1008 -4.97 -32.65 -10.18
CA LEU A 1008 -6.00 -33.69 -10.16
C LEU A 1008 -7.35 -33.16 -9.63
N SER A 1009 -7.33 -32.33 -8.57
CA SER A 1009 -8.54 -31.70 -8.04
C SER A 1009 -9.20 -30.75 -9.04
N LEU A 1010 -8.44 -29.87 -9.70
CA LEU A 1010 -8.97 -28.96 -10.72
C LEU A 1010 -9.49 -29.69 -11.98
N ALA A 1011 -9.05 -30.92 -12.22
CA ALA A 1011 -9.55 -31.78 -13.30
C ALA A 1011 -10.79 -32.60 -12.91
N ALA A 1012 -11.18 -32.62 -11.63
CA ALA A 1012 -12.31 -33.36 -11.09
C ALA A 1012 -13.53 -32.46 -10.84
N SER A 1013 -14.73 -33.05 -10.82
CA SER A 1013 -15.97 -32.35 -10.44
C SER A 1013 -15.82 -31.73 -9.02
N PRO A 1014 -16.26 -30.49 -8.79
CA PRO A 1014 -17.10 -29.67 -9.66
C PRO A 1014 -16.34 -28.71 -10.60
N PHE A 1015 -15.01 -28.60 -10.52
CA PHE A 1015 -14.26 -27.52 -11.18
C PHE A 1015 -14.48 -27.40 -12.70
N PRO A 1016 -14.45 -28.49 -13.51
CA PRO A 1016 -14.80 -28.41 -14.93
C PRO A 1016 -16.23 -27.92 -15.18
N GLU A 1017 -17.21 -28.32 -14.37
CA GLU A 1017 -18.61 -27.90 -14.51
C GLU A 1017 -18.75 -26.41 -14.22
N LEU A 1018 -18.16 -25.96 -13.11
CA LEU A 1018 -18.03 -24.56 -12.71
C LEU A 1018 -17.22 -23.67 -13.67
N GLY A 1019 -16.59 -24.26 -14.69
CA GLY A 1019 -15.90 -23.54 -15.76
C GLY A 1019 -14.43 -23.29 -15.50
N VAL A 1020 -13.76 -24.13 -14.72
CA VAL A 1020 -12.29 -24.27 -14.77
C VAL A 1020 -11.94 -25.09 -16.01
N GLY A 1021 -10.99 -24.61 -16.81
CA GLY A 1021 -10.43 -25.36 -17.93
C GLY A 1021 -9.26 -26.24 -17.51
N LYS A 1022 -8.78 -27.08 -18.42
CA LYS A 1022 -7.54 -27.85 -18.19
C LYS A 1022 -6.35 -26.89 -18.01
N PRO A 1023 -5.44 -27.11 -17.06
CA PRO A 1023 -4.20 -26.37 -16.98
C PRO A 1023 -3.42 -26.42 -18.30
N ILE A 1024 -2.73 -25.33 -18.63
CA ILE A 1024 -1.98 -25.14 -19.88
C ILE A 1024 -0.49 -24.95 -19.61
N GLY A 1025 0.33 -25.27 -20.62
CA GLY A 1025 1.76 -25.47 -20.48
C GLY A 1025 2.11 -26.78 -19.77
N LEU A 1026 3.42 -27.04 -19.63
CA LEU A 1026 3.92 -28.19 -18.88
C LEU A 1026 4.10 -27.87 -17.39
N PRO A 1027 3.97 -28.87 -16.50
CA PRO A 1027 4.24 -28.73 -15.08
C PRO A 1027 5.74 -28.96 -14.81
N ASP A 1028 6.60 -28.01 -15.16
CA ASP A 1028 8.04 -28.07 -14.86
C ASP A 1028 8.49 -27.04 -13.80
N ALA A 1029 7.58 -26.19 -13.29
CA ALA A 1029 7.83 -25.13 -12.29
C ALA A 1029 6.98 -25.24 -11.00
N ASN A 1030 7.18 -24.35 -10.00
CA ASN A 1030 6.46 -24.32 -8.72
C ASN A 1030 5.09 -23.61 -8.76
N PHE A 1031 4.42 -23.65 -9.91
CA PHE A 1031 3.10 -23.06 -10.14
C PHE A 1031 2.39 -23.81 -11.27
N ILE A 1032 1.11 -23.52 -11.47
CA ILE A 1032 0.32 -23.94 -12.64
C ILE A 1032 -0.37 -22.73 -13.28
N VAL A 1033 -0.72 -22.84 -14.56
CA VAL A 1033 -1.58 -21.87 -15.27
C VAL A 1033 -2.90 -22.55 -15.59
N VAL A 1034 -4.02 -21.96 -15.17
CA VAL A 1034 -5.36 -22.52 -15.37
C VAL A 1034 -6.31 -21.48 -15.98
N PRO A 1035 -6.93 -21.75 -17.14
CA PRO A 1035 -7.91 -20.85 -17.74
C PRO A 1035 -9.26 -20.97 -17.04
N ILE A 1036 -9.81 -19.84 -16.60
CA ILE A 1036 -11.22 -19.72 -16.25
C ILE A 1036 -12.00 -19.52 -17.56
N LEU A 1037 -13.06 -20.30 -17.72
CA LEU A 1037 -13.89 -20.37 -18.91
C LEU A 1037 -15.23 -19.69 -18.66
N ASN A 1038 -15.83 -19.17 -19.73
CA ASN A 1038 -17.20 -18.70 -19.73
C ASN A 1038 -18.16 -19.88 -19.45
N LYS A 1039 -19.16 -19.69 -18.57
CA LYS A 1039 -20.10 -20.75 -18.19
C LYS A 1039 -20.86 -21.33 -19.40
N LEU A 1040 -21.12 -20.53 -20.45
CA LEU A 1040 -21.88 -20.92 -21.65
C LEU A 1040 -21.01 -21.30 -22.86
N SER A 1041 -20.12 -20.41 -23.32
CA SER A 1041 -19.33 -20.65 -24.55
C SER A 1041 -18.20 -21.66 -24.37
N ARG A 1042 -17.83 -21.96 -23.10
CA ARG A 1042 -16.74 -22.84 -22.69
C ARG A 1042 -15.35 -22.45 -23.23
N GLN A 1043 -15.22 -21.25 -23.78
CA GLN A 1043 -13.93 -20.64 -24.13
C GLN A 1043 -13.36 -19.90 -22.91
N PRO A 1044 -12.04 -19.61 -22.87
CA PRO A 1044 -11.46 -18.76 -21.84
C PRO A 1044 -12.11 -17.38 -21.79
N ASP A 1045 -12.18 -16.80 -20.59
CA ASP A 1045 -12.99 -15.61 -20.31
C ASP A 1045 -12.20 -14.66 -19.42
N ASN A 1046 -11.70 -13.56 -20.00
CA ASN A 1046 -10.85 -12.60 -19.29
C ASN A 1046 -11.60 -11.80 -18.22
N GLU A 1047 -12.87 -11.47 -18.45
CA GLU A 1047 -13.68 -10.70 -17.48
C GLU A 1047 -14.02 -11.58 -16.27
N ARG A 1048 -14.48 -12.81 -16.52
CA ARG A 1048 -14.73 -13.79 -15.45
C ARG A 1048 -13.46 -14.15 -14.69
N ALA A 1049 -12.33 -14.34 -15.39
CA ALA A 1049 -11.05 -14.61 -14.74
C ALA A 1049 -10.58 -13.45 -13.85
N HIS A 1050 -10.75 -12.20 -14.29
CA HIS A 1050 -10.40 -11.02 -13.49
C HIS A 1050 -11.28 -10.90 -12.24
N MET A 1051 -12.60 -11.07 -12.40
CA MET A 1051 -13.55 -11.09 -11.28
C MET A 1051 -13.22 -12.19 -10.27
N VAL A 1052 -12.85 -13.40 -10.73
CA VAL A 1052 -12.46 -14.50 -9.84
C VAL A 1052 -11.17 -14.18 -9.07
N TYR A 1053 -10.17 -13.61 -9.75
CA TYR A 1053 -8.92 -13.16 -9.14
C TYR A 1053 -9.16 -12.10 -8.06
N GLN A 1054 -9.93 -11.06 -8.37
CA GLN A 1054 -10.27 -10.00 -7.43
C GLN A 1054 -11.05 -10.55 -6.23
N THR A 1055 -12.13 -11.33 -6.47
CA THR A 1055 -12.96 -11.89 -5.40
C THR A 1055 -12.15 -12.77 -4.45
N LEU A 1056 -11.24 -13.60 -4.98
CA LEU A 1056 -10.35 -14.44 -4.17
C LEU A 1056 -9.40 -13.62 -3.30
N ALA A 1057 -8.77 -12.57 -3.85
CA ALA A 1057 -7.83 -11.73 -3.12
C ALA A 1057 -8.54 -10.79 -2.14
N GLU A 1058 -9.43 -9.93 -2.65
CA GLU A 1058 -10.09 -8.82 -1.94
C GLU A 1058 -11.11 -9.30 -0.89
N THR A 1059 -11.82 -10.41 -1.15
CA THR A 1059 -12.94 -10.86 -0.27
C THR A 1059 -12.71 -12.20 0.41
N MET A 1060 -11.69 -12.97 0.02
CA MET A 1060 -11.42 -14.30 0.57
C MET A 1060 -9.97 -14.50 1.07
N GLY A 1061 -9.10 -13.49 0.93
CA GLY A 1061 -7.73 -13.54 1.43
C GLY A 1061 -6.85 -14.61 0.78
N VAL A 1062 -7.11 -14.97 -0.48
CA VAL A 1062 -6.31 -15.94 -1.26
C VAL A 1062 -5.82 -15.27 -2.54
N VAL A 1063 -4.55 -14.89 -2.57
CA VAL A 1063 -3.97 -14.12 -3.67
C VAL A 1063 -3.37 -15.07 -4.71
N VAL A 1064 -3.86 -14.97 -5.95
CA VAL A 1064 -3.33 -15.67 -7.14
C VAL A 1064 -3.00 -14.63 -8.22
N ARG A 1065 -2.28 -15.00 -9.30
CA ARG A 1065 -1.85 -14.02 -10.32
C ARG A 1065 -2.67 -14.13 -11.61
N PHE A 1066 -3.55 -13.16 -11.88
CA PHE A 1066 -4.20 -13.05 -13.19
C PHE A 1066 -3.16 -12.80 -14.31
N ARG A 1067 -3.22 -13.60 -15.39
CA ARG A 1067 -2.34 -13.48 -16.58
C ARG A 1067 -3.12 -13.40 -17.90
N GLY A 1068 -4.43 -13.12 -17.87
CA GLY A 1068 -5.30 -12.96 -19.04
C GLY A 1068 -4.88 -11.91 -20.07
N LYS A 1069 -3.97 -11.00 -19.71
CA LYS A 1069 -3.37 -9.98 -20.58
C LYS A 1069 -2.12 -10.48 -21.35
N GLU A 1070 -1.65 -11.71 -21.10
CA GLU A 1070 -0.49 -12.32 -21.77
C GLU A 1070 -0.89 -13.11 -23.02
N LEU A 1071 -0.01 -13.13 -24.03
CA LEU A 1071 -0.24 -13.89 -25.26
C LEU A 1071 -0.41 -15.39 -24.97
N GLY A 1072 -1.51 -15.99 -25.43
CA GLY A 1072 -1.79 -17.42 -25.22
C GLY A 1072 -2.22 -17.78 -23.79
N CYS A 1073 -2.45 -16.81 -22.90
CA CYS A 1073 -2.92 -17.04 -21.53
C CYS A 1073 -4.29 -16.38 -21.26
N GLU A 1074 -5.14 -16.26 -22.28
CA GLU A 1074 -6.51 -15.73 -22.13
C GLU A 1074 -7.29 -16.50 -21.03
N GLY A 1075 -8.06 -15.77 -20.23
CA GLY A 1075 -8.79 -16.29 -19.07
C GLY A 1075 -7.92 -16.87 -17.94
N CYS A 1076 -6.59 -16.81 -18.02
CA CYS A 1076 -5.74 -17.59 -17.12
C CYS A 1076 -5.43 -16.93 -15.77
N LEU A 1077 -5.50 -17.76 -14.74
CA LEU A 1077 -4.89 -17.53 -13.44
C LEU A 1077 -3.62 -18.38 -13.33
N ARG A 1078 -2.53 -17.80 -12.83
CA ARG A 1078 -1.35 -18.54 -12.38
C ARG A 1078 -1.42 -18.71 -10.86
N ILE A 1079 -1.39 -19.96 -10.41
CA ILE A 1079 -1.47 -20.34 -9.00
C ILE A 1079 -0.12 -20.92 -8.58
N THR A 1080 0.56 -20.28 -7.63
CA THR A 1080 1.76 -20.83 -6.98
C THR A 1080 1.38 -22.04 -6.15
N ILE A 1081 2.27 -23.02 -6.07
CA ILE A 1081 2.03 -24.20 -5.23
C ILE A 1081 2.46 -23.90 -3.80
N GLY A 1082 1.46 -23.87 -2.90
CA GLY A 1082 1.63 -23.64 -1.48
C GLY A 1082 1.88 -24.90 -0.65
N THR A 1083 1.61 -24.81 0.65
CA THR A 1083 1.47 -25.99 1.54
C THR A 1083 0.27 -26.86 1.14
N GLU A 1084 0.08 -28.01 1.80
CA GLU A 1084 -1.10 -28.85 1.58
C GLU A 1084 -2.39 -28.15 2.05
N GLU A 1085 -2.29 -27.35 3.11
CA GLU A 1085 -3.36 -26.54 3.70
C GLU A 1085 -3.73 -25.38 2.78
N GLU A 1086 -2.75 -24.61 2.29
CA GLU A 1086 -2.98 -23.54 1.31
C GLU A 1086 -3.59 -24.10 0.02
N THR A 1087 -3.12 -25.27 -0.43
CA THR A 1087 -3.65 -25.98 -1.61
C THR A 1087 -5.13 -26.37 -1.42
N LYS A 1088 -5.52 -26.83 -0.22
CA LYS A 1088 -6.94 -27.09 0.12
C LYS A 1088 -7.76 -25.80 0.17
N THR A 1089 -7.22 -24.73 0.75
CA THR A 1089 -7.93 -23.45 0.89
C THR A 1089 -8.16 -22.77 -0.46
N VAL A 1090 -7.16 -22.74 -1.36
CA VAL A 1090 -7.35 -22.16 -2.70
C VAL A 1090 -8.36 -22.97 -3.52
N LEU A 1091 -8.40 -24.30 -3.39
CA LEU A 1091 -9.43 -25.13 -4.01
C LEU A 1091 -10.83 -24.78 -3.48
N ALA A 1092 -11.02 -24.80 -2.16
CA ALA A 1092 -12.31 -24.52 -1.54
C ALA A 1092 -12.82 -23.11 -1.85
N LYS A 1093 -11.94 -22.10 -1.84
CA LYS A 1093 -12.31 -20.72 -2.19
C LYS A 1093 -12.55 -20.52 -3.69
N LEU A 1094 -11.79 -21.18 -4.56
CA LEU A 1094 -12.04 -21.16 -6.01
C LEU A 1094 -13.41 -21.80 -6.34
N GLU A 1095 -13.78 -22.89 -5.66
CA GLU A 1095 -15.11 -23.50 -5.76
C GLU A 1095 -16.21 -22.52 -5.30
N GLU A 1096 -16.01 -21.89 -4.14
CA GLU A 1096 -16.96 -20.91 -3.57
C GLU A 1096 -17.20 -19.69 -4.48
N VAL A 1097 -16.15 -19.15 -5.12
CA VAL A 1097 -16.29 -18.02 -6.07
C VAL A 1097 -16.95 -18.46 -7.37
N LEU A 1098 -16.57 -19.61 -7.94
CA LEU A 1098 -17.08 -20.04 -9.24
C LEU A 1098 -18.51 -20.60 -9.19
N GLY A 1099 -18.96 -21.04 -8.02
CA GLY A 1099 -20.33 -21.48 -7.72
C GLY A 1099 -21.35 -20.34 -7.67
N ARG A 1100 -20.89 -19.09 -7.49
CA ARG A 1100 -21.67 -17.86 -7.72
C ARG A 1100 -21.83 -17.63 -9.24
#